data_AF-A0A964LBV1-F1
#
_entry.id   AF-A0A964LBV1-F1
#
_cell.length_a   1.000
_cell.length_b   1.000
_cell.length_c   1.000
_cell.angle_alpha   90.00
_cell.angle_beta   90.00
_cell.angle_gamma   90.00
#
_symmetry.space_group_name_H-M   'P 1'
#
loop_
_entity.id
_entity.type
_entity.pdbx_description
1 polymer ?
#
loop_
_entity_poly.entity_id
_entity_poly.type
_entity_poly.pdbx_seq_one_letter_code
_entity_poly.pdbx_strand_id
1 'polypeptide(L)'
;MPRYTCPHCQQAFTASAGAAAARVQCPHCQGEVEVPATQGSRWFYARNKKKYGPYAWQQLLTMAQRGEVRPDDMLLREGTKQWVRADTVPGLFAGAAPSRPKSNAVNATRRSFPWLLAGLAGSGASALIALCVVAVYLFVLPRKPREIEHVNPDRVVEEKKDKPTTDAPKKDDDLPKKVTPEDKKKPPDDKKPKEPPRELWAAQFVERLNQHRQEAGLGIVTLNAELSKACDRLTKDSAKRADPADGYEVAPHEPLLALEPWMGRLASRTRLLNPDLQSIGIGIDQNARGECVTVIDIQRGRGEPIVVFPTPKQTDVPISFSGSSDIPDPKAAAGFPITVTFLPGKKVTGAQIELRDAQGKAIDGWTWTPDKPLRPGRTQNTIALIPKGLLQSTKVYQVKATAQVDGRAWNLAWSFTTEDDSDGKGIWAKKALDKVNAYRDFAGLKPVVLDDQLSKGCLAHARYLVINEGHPALEGLSAHDEDPKLPGFSEAGRVAGKASDIAIGDYEPIDGFDGWMATLYHRVPILEPNLRSIGFGCARGRRQGWVTVLNVGTGREKGPRPHAVFYPVPDQVGIPLNFPNGGEEPNPIPESKTGRAGYPVTAFFADREPLQKATASLTNAKGEAVPCWLSTPENPANPKFAKFQGNTICLIAKSPLTPNSTYHVEIQGTLARKPWAKKWKFTTADTGLSVQNATQSVVDRLNANRARAGLSAVVLDENLSRGCQRHAEYLVKNADVLIKMNAPVNDEDAQLPWYTIEGARAAQQSLVFTNAPIPVLQIDDLMASFSSRVYVLDPTLQRIGFGCSHDIGRGWRCVLNVISGRGNGPVVVYPGPKQTGVPTVGFEGIDEAKGEVGFLISAQFPPGAVLRNVQGVLLDGAGKNVEIRLAVAEKLAPNAVGLYPLTPLRSEHEYSITIRAIVNGTEWRQTWKFTTRK
;
A
#
# COMPACT_ATOMS: atom_id res chain seq x y z
N MET A 1 -15.94 4.51 2.27
CA MET A 1 -16.93 5.54 2.66
C MET A 1 -16.71 6.78 1.80
N PRO A 2 -17.77 7.47 1.32
CA PRO A 2 -17.61 8.71 0.55
C PRO A 2 -16.95 9.81 1.41
N ARG A 3 -16.00 10.55 0.83
CA ARG A 3 -15.35 11.71 1.44
C ARG A 3 -16.11 12.97 1.04
N TYR A 4 -16.40 13.82 2.01
CA TYR A 4 -17.03 15.12 1.85
C TYR A 4 -16.07 16.21 2.33
N THR A 5 -16.13 17.39 1.72
CA THR A 5 -15.40 18.56 2.19
C THR A 5 -16.37 19.45 2.95
N CYS A 6 -16.03 19.80 4.20
CA CYS A 6 -16.85 20.71 4.98
C CYS A 6 -16.81 22.12 4.37
N PRO A 7 -17.94 22.75 4.01
CA PRO A 7 -17.95 24.11 3.46
C PRO A 7 -17.51 25.16 4.49
N HIS A 8 -17.59 24.85 5.78
CA HIS A 8 -17.24 25.77 6.87
C HIS A 8 -15.74 25.80 7.17
N CYS A 9 -15.05 24.66 7.11
CA CYS A 9 -13.65 24.56 7.52
C CYS A 9 -12.72 23.94 6.45
N GLN A 10 -13.22 23.63 5.26
CA GLN A 10 -12.49 23.08 4.11
C GLN A 10 -11.77 21.72 4.37
N GLN A 11 -11.94 21.13 5.56
CA GLN A 11 -11.37 19.83 5.92
C GLN A 11 -12.23 18.69 5.36
N ALA A 12 -11.55 17.65 4.87
CA ALA A 12 -12.21 16.43 4.41
C ALA A 12 -12.69 15.59 5.60
N PHE A 13 -13.89 15.00 5.48
CA PHE A 13 -14.45 14.10 6.47
C PHE A 13 -15.28 13.00 5.80
N THR A 14 -15.53 11.91 6.52
CA THR A 14 -16.34 10.78 6.06
C THR A 14 -17.61 10.68 6.89
N ALA A 15 -18.77 10.53 6.24
CA ALA A 15 -20.03 10.28 6.92
C ALA A 15 -20.42 8.79 6.83
N SER A 16 -21.09 8.27 7.85
CA SER A 16 -21.57 6.88 7.88
C SER A 16 -22.79 6.69 6.95
N ALA A 17 -22.92 5.49 6.39
CA ALA A 17 -23.93 5.18 5.36
C ALA A 17 -25.39 5.07 5.86
N GLY A 18 -25.67 5.51 7.10
CA GLY A 18 -26.95 5.32 7.79
C GLY A 18 -27.77 6.59 8.07
N ALA A 19 -27.31 7.77 7.69
CA ALA A 19 -28.07 9.00 7.92
C ALA A 19 -29.22 9.12 6.90
N ALA A 20 -30.46 8.91 7.36
CA ALA A 20 -31.65 9.38 6.65
C ALA A 20 -31.55 10.90 6.46
N ALA A 21 -32.07 11.40 5.34
CA ALA A 21 -31.73 12.71 4.76
C ALA A 21 -31.57 13.88 5.76
N ALA A 22 -30.55 14.68 5.45
CA ALA A 22 -30.30 16.07 5.86
C ALA A 22 -29.49 16.27 7.15
N ARG A 23 -28.27 16.80 6.94
CA ARG A 23 -27.34 17.42 7.89
C ARG A 23 -26.52 16.45 8.77
N VAL A 24 -25.22 16.43 8.52
CA VAL A 24 -24.20 15.78 9.35
C VAL A 24 -23.31 16.84 9.99
N GLN A 25 -22.94 16.64 11.25
CA GLN A 25 -22.00 17.49 11.96
C GLN A 25 -20.58 17.24 11.44
N CYS A 26 -19.87 18.29 11.02
CA CYS A 26 -18.47 18.15 10.67
C CYS A 26 -17.65 17.76 11.91
N PRO A 27 -16.87 16.67 11.89
CA PRO A 27 -16.09 16.24 13.06
C PRO A 27 -14.98 17.23 13.44
N HIS A 28 -14.58 18.11 12.52
CA HIS A 28 -13.51 19.08 12.73
C HIS A 28 -13.99 20.40 13.32
N CYS A 29 -15.17 20.89 12.90
CA CYS A 29 -15.64 22.23 13.27
C CYS A 29 -17.07 22.27 13.83
N GLN A 30 -17.76 21.14 13.93
CA GLN A 30 -19.15 21.02 14.41
C GLN A 30 -20.17 21.85 13.59
N GLY A 31 -19.79 22.29 12.38
CA GLY A 31 -20.71 22.94 11.45
C GLY A 31 -21.62 21.91 10.79
N GLU A 32 -22.90 22.22 10.64
CA GLU A 32 -23.84 21.37 9.90
C GLU A 32 -23.51 21.37 8.40
N VAL A 33 -23.36 20.17 7.82
CA VAL A 33 -23.06 19.94 6.41
C VAL A 33 -24.14 19.08 5.77
N GLU A 34 -24.74 19.53 4.67
CA GLU A 34 -25.67 18.70 3.90
C GLU A 34 -24.92 17.67 3.06
N VAL A 35 -25.30 16.39 3.21
CA VAL A 35 -24.77 15.27 2.42
C VAL A 35 -25.91 14.50 1.74
N PRO A 36 -25.72 13.96 0.51
CA PRO A 36 -26.76 13.20 -0.19
C PRO A 36 -27.13 11.91 0.56
N ALA A 37 -28.42 11.63 0.73
CA ALA A 37 -28.90 10.42 1.41
C ALA A 37 -28.60 9.14 0.61
N THR A 38 -27.94 8.15 1.24
CA THR A 38 -27.40 6.96 0.55
C THR A 38 -28.18 5.65 0.74
N GLN A 39 -29.32 5.61 1.43
CA GLN A 39 -30.10 4.36 1.53
C GLN A 39 -31.30 4.32 0.57
N GLY A 40 -31.40 3.24 -0.21
CA GLY A 40 -32.64 2.80 -0.88
C GLY A 40 -32.97 3.40 -2.24
N SER A 41 -32.23 4.39 -2.75
CA SER A 41 -32.58 5.00 -4.04
C SER A 41 -32.03 4.19 -5.20
N ARG A 42 -32.87 3.39 -5.86
CA ARG A 42 -32.49 2.79 -7.14
C ARG A 42 -32.70 3.79 -8.28
N TRP A 43 -31.86 3.72 -9.28
CA TRP A 43 -31.83 4.65 -10.40
C TRP A 43 -31.95 3.89 -11.70
N PHE A 44 -32.73 4.46 -12.61
CA PHE A 44 -32.71 4.06 -14.00
C PHE A 44 -31.95 5.10 -14.80
N TYR A 45 -31.26 4.69 -15.85
CA TYR A 45 -30.80 5.61 -16.88
C TYR A 45 -31.47 5.31 -18.21
N ALA A 46 -31.62 6.31 -19.07
CA ALA A 46 -32.18 6.17 -20.39
C ALA A 46 -31.25 6.80 -21.43
N ARG A 47 -30.96 6.02 -22.46
CA ARG A 47 -30.20 6.42 -23.64
C ARG A 47 -30.96 5.95 -24.87
N ASN A 48 -31.11 6.81 -25.88
CA ASN A 48 -31.87 6.50 -27.10
C ASN A 48 -33.30 5.99 -26.83
N LYS A 49 -34.01 6.61 -25.87
CA LYS A 49 -35.37 6.23 -25.43
C LYS A 49 -35.51 4.83 -24.84
N LYS A 50 -34.41 4.11 -24.59
CA LYS A 50 -34.40 2.81 -23.91
C LYS A 50 -33.99 3.00 -22.46
N LYS A 51 -34.78 2.42 -21.54
CA LYS A 51 -34.59 2.49 -20.09
C LYS A 51 -33.77 1.29 -19.60
N TYR A 52 -32.79 1.56 -18.74
CA TYR A 52 -31.87 0.60 -18.15
C TYR A 52 -31.87 0.76 -16.63
N GLY A 53 -31.82 -0.33 -15.88
CA GLY A 53 -31.91 -0.36 -14.42
C GLY A 53 -33.06 -1.26 -13.92
N PRO A 54 -33.34 -1.29 -12.62
CA PRO A 54 -32.82 -0.37 -11.59
C PRO A 54 -31.39 -0.69 -11.13
N TYR A 55 -30.57 0.34 -10.93
CA TYR A 55 -29.21 0.27 -10.39
C TYR A 55 -29.12 0.94 -9.03
N ALA A 56 -28.34 0.38 -8.10
CA ALA A 56 -27.97 1.10 -6.88
C ALA A 56 -27.08 2.30 -7.21
N TRP A 57 -27.07 3.33 -6.35
CA TRP A 57 -26.24 4.52 -6.53
C TRP A 57 -24.76 4.18 -6.78
N GLN A 58 -24.21 3.22 -6.02
CA GLN A 58 -22.82 2.78 -6.18
C GLN A 58 -22.55 2.09 -7.53
N GLN A 59 -23.54 1.35 -8.05
CA GLN A 59 -23.43 0.75 -9.39
C GLN A 59 -23.48 1.83 -10.46
N LEU A 60 -24.39 2.80 -10.34
CA LEU A 60 -24.49 3.93 -11.27
C LEU A 60 -23.19 4.76 -11.29
N LEU A 61 -22.57 4.96 -10.12
CA LEU A 61 -21.26 5.61 -9.99
C LEU A 61 -20.14 4.81 -10.67
N THR A 62 -20.12 3.49 -10.45
CA THR A 62 -19.13 2.60 -11.10
C THR A 62 -19.31 2.60 -12.63
N MET A 63 -20.55 2.62 -13.11
CA MET A 63 -20.87 2.71 -14.54
C MET A 63 -20.48 4.07 -15.14
N ALA A 64 -20.67 5.16 -14.39
CA ALA A 64 -20.21 6.49 -14.78
C ALA A 64 -18.67 6.55 -14.88
N GLN A 65 -17.95 5.96 -13.92
CA GLN A 65 -16.48 5.88 -13.92
C GLN A 65 -15.92 5.05 -15.09
N ARG A 66 -16.66 4.03 -15.55
CA ARG A 66 -16.31 3.19 -16.71
C ARG A 66 -16.74 3.79 -18.05
N GLY A 67 -17.42 4.95 -18.04
CA GLY A 67 -17.96 5.59 -19.25
C GLY A 67 -19.21 4.90 -19.83
N GLU A 68 -19.79 3.95 -19.09
CA GLU A 68 -21.01 3.24 -19.50
C GLU A 68 -22.25 4.15 -19.38
N VAL A 69 -22.30 4.98 -18.33
CA VAL A 69 -23.24 6.11 -18.18
C VAL A 69 -22.51 7.41 -18.57
N ARG A 70 -23.10 8.20 -19.45
CA ARG A 70 -22.53 9.43 -20.01
C ARG A 70 -23.19 10.67 -19.40
N PRO A 71 -22.49 11.83 -19.39
CA PRO A 71 -23.03 13.09 -18.87
C PRO A 71 -24.40 13.50 -19.44
N ASP A 72 -24.70 13.14 -20.68
CA ASP A 72 -25.94 13.47 -21.40
C ASP A 72 -27.07 12.44 -21.24
N ASP A 73 -26.84 11.32 -20.55
CA ASP A 73 -27.90 10.35 -20.28
C ASP A 73 -28.96 10.93 -19.33
N MET A 74 -30.20 10.44 -19.46
CA MET A 74 -31.27 10.81 -18.54
C MET A 74 -31.35 9.81 -17.40
N LEU A 75 -31.41 10.27 -16.16
CA LEU A 75 -31.59 9.46 -14.96
C LEU A 75 -32.98 9.65 -14.36
N LEU A 76 -33.55 8.56 -13.86
CA LEU A 76 -34.80 8.56 -13.12
C LEU A 76 -34.58 7.85 -11.79
N ARG A 77 -34.82 8.57 -10.69
CA ARG A 77 -34.85 7.95 -9.37
C ARG A 77 -36.15 7.15 -9.22
N GLU A 78 -36.04 5.91 -8.79
CA GLU A 78 -37.18 5.03 -8.52
C GLU A 78 -38.15 5.72 -7.55
N GLY A 79 -39.45 5.75 -7.91
CA GLY A 79 -40.49 6.48 -7.19
C GLY A 79 -40.73 7.93 -7.64
N THR A 80 -39.92 8.48 -8.54
CA THR A 80 -40.11 9.84 -9.11
C THR A 80 -40.62 9.78 -10.56
N LYS A 81 -41.22 10.88 -11.04
CA LYS A 81 -41.68 11.03 -12.43
C LYS A 81 -40.75 11.88 -13.30
N GLN A 82 -39.77 12.54 -12.69
CA GLN A 82 -38.92 13.52 -13.36
C GLN A 82 -37.57 12.90 -13.74
N TRP A 83 -37.28 12.92 -15.04
CA TRP A 83 -35.96 12.56 -15.55
C TRP A 83 -35.01 13.76 -15.44
N VAL A 84 -33.82 13.55 -14.91
CA VAL A 84 -32.76 14.56 -14.79
C VAL A 84 -31.55 14.14 -15.63
N ARG A 85 -30.76 15.06 -16.16
CA ARG A 85 -29.54 14.68 -16.88
C ARG A 85 -28.48 14.17 -15.89
N ALA A 86 -27.70 13.17 -16.29
CA ALA A 86 -26.76 12.51 -15.41
C ALA A 86 -25.70 13.48 -14.84
N ASP A 87 -25.23 14.44 -15.64
CA ASP A 87 -24.29 15.49 -15.24
C ASP A 87 -24.85 16.46 -14.19
N THR A 88 -26.17 16.58 -14.08
CA THR A 88 -26.82 17.43 -13.08
C THR A 88 -26.98 16.74 -11.73
N VAL A 89 -26.64 15.45 -11.61
CA VAL A 89 -26.77 14.72 -10.33
C VAL A 89 -25.47 14.82 -9.52
N PRO A 90 -25.49 15.52 -8.37
CA PRO A 90 -24.28 15.75 -7.58
C PRO A 90 -23.63 14.44 -7.14
N GLY A 91 -22.31 14.34 -7.35
CA GLY A 91 -21.52 13.18 -6.94
C GLY A 91 -21.52 12.00 -7.91
N LEU A 92 -22.25 12.04 -9.03
CA LEU A 92 -22.21 10.97 -10.04
C LEU A 92 -20.97 11.04 -10.94
N PHE A 93 -20.55 12.24 -11.30
CA PHE A 93 -19.31 12.50 -12.01
C PHE A 93 -18.44 13.37 -11.11
N ALA A 94 -17.37 12.82 -10.55
CA ALA A 94 -16.44 13.60 -9.75
C ALA A 94 -15.70 14.58 -10.67
N GLY A 95 -16.00 15.88 -10.56
CA GLY A 95 -15.15 16.95 -11.08
C GLY A 95 -15.42 17.44 -12.52
N ALA A 96 -16.67 17.61 -12.94
CA ALA A 96 -16.97 18.40 -14.14
C ALA A 96 -17.93 19.55 -13.80
N ALA A 97 -17.47 20.80 -13.96
CA ALA A 97 -18.31 21.99 -13.83
C ALA A 97 -19.38 22.04 -14.93
N PRO A 98 -20.58 22.61 -14.69
CA PRO A 98 -21.67 22.59 -15.66
C PRO A 98 -21.48 23.68 -16.71
N SER A 99 -21.23 23.31 -17.98
CA SER A 99 -21.27 24.25 -19.10
C SER A 99 -22.71 24.39 -19.64
N ARG A 100 -23.12 25.65 -19.83
CA ARG A 100 -24.42 26.07 -20.42
C ARG A 100 -24.49 25.75 -21.93
N PRO A 101 -25.70 25.66 -22.54
CA PRO A 101 -25.88 25.02 -23.85
C PRO A 101 -26.02 25.97 -25.06
N LYS A 102 -25.80 25.36 -26.23
CA LYS A 102 -26.23 25.65 -27.62
C LYS A 102 -25.21 26.32 -28.57
N SER A 103 -24.84 25.60 -29.63
CA SER A 103 -25.24 25.96 -31.01
C SER A 103 -25.09 24.81 -32.01
N ASN A 104 -26.24 24.43 -32.59
CA ASN A 104 -26.55 24.05 -33.97
C ASN A 104 -25.86 22.87 -34.67
N ALA A 105 -26.75 21.98 -35.10
CA ALA A 105 -26.57 20.92 -36.09
C ALA A 105 -26.10 21.46 -37.45
N VAL A 106 -25.25 20.68 -38.11
CA VAL A 106 -25.29 20.53 -39.57
C VAL A 106 -25.42 19.04 -39.89
N ASN A 107 -26.52 18.71 -40.57
CA ASN A 107 -26.81 17.41 -41.14
C ASN A 107 -25.76 17.03 -42.19
N ALA A 108 -25.34 15.76 -42.22
CA ALA A 108 -25.10 15.05 -43.48
C ALA A 108 -25.03 13.53 -43.26
N THR A 109 -26.17 12.90 -43.52
CA THR A 109 -26.35 11.67 -44.31
C THR A 109 -25.61 10.38 -43.96
N ARG A 110 -26.42 9.42 -43.48
CA ARG A 110 -26.33 7.98 -43.74
C ARG A 110 -25.91 7.68 -45.18
N ARG A 111 -24.93 6.79 -45.35
CA ARG A 111 -25.02 5.66 -46.30
C ARG A 111 -24.40 4.40 -45.70
N SER A 112 -25.08 3.31 -45.99
CA SER A 112 -25.00 1.97 -45.42
C SER A 112 -24.16 1.03 -46.28
N PHE A 113 -23.42 0.13 -45.61
CA PHE A 113 -23.11 -1.27 -45.97
C PHE A 113 -22.27 -1.52 -47.26
N PRO A 114 -21.72 -2.72 -47.51
CA PRO A 114 -20.90 -3.64 -46.68
C PRO A 114 -19.65 -4.13 -47.46
N TRP A 115 -18.83 -5.03 -46.89
CA TRP A 115 -18.43 -6.35 -47.44
C TRP A 115 -17.26 -6.94 -46.63
N LEU A 116 -17.57 -8.05 -45.98
CA LEU A 116 -16.65 -9.13 -45.62
C LEU A 116 -16.64 -10.09 -46.81
N LEU A 117 -15.46 -10.55 -47.23
CA LEU A 117 -15.10 -11.78 -48.00
C LEU A 117 -14.26 -11.55 -49.26
N ALA A 118 -12.95 -11.78 -49.12
CA ALA A 118 -12.03 -12.50 -50.01
C ALA A 118 -10.64 -12.35 -49.36
N GLY A 119 -9.81 -13.36 -49.07
CA GLY A 119 -9.62 -14.65 -49.71
C GLY A 119 -8.09 -14.81 -49.90
N LEU A 120 -7.53 -15.81 -49.25
CA LEU A 120 -6.14 -16.29 -49.26
C LEU A 120 -5.40 -16.22 -50.62
N ALA A 121 -4.14 -15.74 -50.63
CA ALA A 121 -3.01 -16.26 -51.41
C ALA A 121 -1.73 -15.42 -51.16
N GLY A 122 -0.56 -16.06 -51.00
CA GLY A 122 0.73 -15.39 -51.32
C GLY A 122 1.84 -15.40 -50.27
N SER A 123 2.13 -16.54 -49.64
CA SER A 123 3.45 -16.81 -49.05
C SER A 123 4.46 -17.11 -50.17
N GLY A 124 5.43 -16.21 -50.40
CA GLY A 124 6.51 -16.47 -51.37
C GLY A 124 7.29 -15.24 -51.81
N ALA A 125 7.97 -14.52 -50.91
CA ALA A 125 8.97 -13.50 -51.29
C ALA A 125 9.93 -13.11 -50.14
N SER A 126 10.43 -14.07 -49.35
CA SER A 126 11.38 -13.75 -48.26
C SER A 126 12.71 -14.50 -48.34
N ALA A 127 12.98 -15.24 -49.43
CA ALA A 127 14.21 -16.03 -49.59
C ALA A 127 15.27 -15.41 -50.52
N LEU A 128 15.02 -14.25 -51.15
CA LEU A 128 15.94 -13.65 -52.13
C LEU A 128 16.73 -12.42 -51.63
N ILE A 129 16.47 -11.94 -50.41
CA ILE A 129 17.18 -10.76 -49.85
C ILE A 129 18.37 -11.16 -48.96
N ALA A 130 18.42 -12.42 -48.49
CA ALA A 130 19.47 -12.91 -47.60
C ALA A 130 20.80 -13.29 -48.32
N LEU A 131 20.81 -13.37 -49.65
CA LEU A 131 22.00 -13.79 -50.43
C LEU A 131 22.87 -12.63 -50.92
N CYS A 132 22.41 -11.37 -50.84
CA CYS A 132 23.19 -10.21 -51.32
C CYS A 132 24.07 -9.54 -50.24
N VAL A 133 23.89 -9.87 -48.95
CA VAL A 133 24.60 -9.18 -47.84
C VAL A 133 25.94 -9.85 -47.49
N VAL A 134 26.18 -11.10 -47.93
CA VAL A 134 27.40 -11.85 -47.60
C VAL A 134 28.56 -11.58 -48.59
N ALA A 135 28.26 -11.11 -49.80
CA ALA A 135 29.28 -10.89 -50.84
C ALA A 135 30.09 -9.59 -50.68
N VAL A 136 29.60 -8.62 -49.90
CA VAL A 136 30.30 -7.33 -49.68
C VAL A 136 31.26 -7.39 -48.49
N TYR A 137 31.13 -8.40 -47.62
CA TYR A 137 31.91 -8.49 -46.38
C TYR A 137 33.29 -9.16 -46.52
N LEU A 138 33.66 -9.64 -47.72
CA LEU A 138 34.86 -10.46 -47.92
C LEU A 138 35.98 -9.82 -48.76
N PHE A 139 35.90 -8.54 -49.12
CA PHE A 139 36.97 -7.90 -49.87
C PHE A 139 37.38 -6.53 -49.31
N VAL A 140 38.63 -6.49 -48.83
CA VAL A 140 39.54 -5.34 -48.69
C VAL A 140 39.69 -4.70 -47.29
N LEU A 141 40.72 -5.17 -46.58
CA LEU A 141 41.66 -4.37 -45.78
C LEU A 141 43.00 -4.27 -46.57
N PRO A 142 44.09 -3.54 -46.18
CA PRO A 142 44.32 -2.60 -45.04
C PRO A 142 45.10 -1.31 -45.42
N ARG A 143 45.37 -0.38 -44.47
CA ARG A 143 46.72 0.19 -44.14
C ARG A 143 46.72 1.26 -43.01
N LYS A 144 47.92 1.47 -42.47
CA LYS A 144 48.40 1.97 -41.16
C LYS A 144 48.55 3.53 -41.04
N PRO A 145 48.98 4.08 -39.87
CA PRO A 145 48.69 5.45 -39.38
C PRO A 145 49.83 6.46 -39.62
N ARG A 146 49.58 7.74 -39.29
CA ARG A 146 50.62 8.79 -39.21
C ARG A 146 50.42 9.72 -38.00
N GLU A 147 51.55 10.16 -37.52
CA GLU A 147 51.92 10.79 -36.24
C GLU A 147 52.21 12.29 -36.45
N ILE A 148 52.48 13.03 -35.34
CA ILE A 148 53.41 14.19 -35.19
C ILE A 148 52.83 15.55 -34.67
N GLU A 149 53.22 15.81 -33.41
CA GLU A 149 53.88 17.00 -32.78
C GLU A 149 53.20 18.28 -32.26
N HIS A 150 53.69 18.61 -31.05
CA HIS A 150 53.72 19.84 -30.26
C HIS A 150 54.35 21.04 -30.96
N VAL A 151 53.94 22.27 -30.60
CA VAL A 151 54.85 23.40 -30.25
C VAL A 151 54.14 24.40 -29.31
N ASN A 152 54.82 24.79 -28.23
CA ASN A 152 54.68 26.06 -27.50
C ASN A 152 55.97 26.87 -27.80
N PRO A 153 55.95 28.22 -27.91
CA PRO A 153 56.60 28.97 -26.83
C PRO A 153 56.06 30.39 -26.54
N ASP A 154 56.06 30.71 -25.24
CA ASP A 154 56.59 31.89 -24.53
C ASP A 154 56.49 33.35 -25.05
N ARG A 155 56.00 34.17 -24.10
CA ARG A 155 56.48 35.48 -23.57
C ARG A 155 56.58 36.72 -24.47
N VAL A 156 56.16 37.87 -23.89
CA VAL A 156 57.01 39.04 -23.50
C VAL A 156 56.06 40.18 -23.02
N VAL A 157 56.07 40.52 -21.71
CA VAL A 157 56.69 41.67 -20.99
C VAL A 157 55.80 42.94 -20.88
N GLU A 158 55.63 43.31 -19.60
CA GLU A 158 55.42 44.58 -18.88
C GLU A 158 55.41 45.93 -19.62
N GLU A 159 54.57 46.88 -19.15
CA GLU A 159 55.06 48.05 -18.38
C GLU A 159 53.93 48.90 -17.73
N LYS A 160 54.28 49.52 -16.60
CA LYS A 160 53.49 50.42 -15.72
C LYS A 160 53.50 51.87 -16.22
N LYS A 161 52.52 52.71 -15.83
CA LYS A 161 52.65 53.76 -14.80
C LYS A 161 51.53 54.83 -14.78
N ASP A 162 51.14 55.12 -13.54
CA ASP A 162 50.89 56.41 -12.89
C ASP A 162 49.64 57.30 -13.15
N LYS A 163 49.06 57.68 -12.00
CA LYS A 163 48.05 58.72 -11.73
C LYS A 163 48.59 60.13 -11.99
N PRO A 164 47.72 61.16 -11.96
CA PRO A 164 47.68 61.99 -10.76
C PRO A 164 46.27 62.40 -10.27
N THR A 165 46.24 62.86 -9.02
CA THR A 165 45.17 63.37 -8.15
C THR A 165 44.85 64.86 -8.33
N THR A 166 43.88 65.36 -7.54
CA THR A 166 43.51 66.76 -7.14
C THR A 166 42.21 67.26 -7.76
N ASP A 167 41.35 68.08 -7.16
CA ASP A 167 40.99 68.45 -5.78
C ASP A 167 39.63 69.19 -5.91
N ALA A 168 38.83 69.24 -4.83
CA ALA A 168 37.57 70.00 -4.76
C ALA A 168 37.81 71.52 -4.62
N PRO A 169 36.78 72.38 -4.82
CA PRO A 169 36.17 73.05 -3.65
C PRO A 169 34.66 73.38 -3.74
N LYS A 170 34.14 73.88 -2.60
CA LYS A 170 32.74 74.14 -2.14
C LYS A 170 32.12 75.51 -2.54
N LYS A 171 30.79 75.62 -2.23
CA LYS A 171 29.95 76.76 -1.74
C LYS A 171 28.91 77.30 -2.74
N ASP A 172 27.78 77.90 -2.37
CA ASP A 172 26.82 77.95 -1.23
C ASP A 172 25.65 78.87 -1.73
N ASP A 173 24.58 78.99 -0.93
CA ASP A 173 23.48 79.98 -0.97
C ASP A 173 22.33 79.69 -2.00
N ASP A 174 21.02 79.76 -1.72
CA ASP A 174 20.30 80.50 -0.69
C ASP A 174 18.81 80.07 -0.60
N LEU A 175 18.15 80.44 0.49
CA LEU A 175 16.80 80.06 0.99
C LEU A 175 15.75 81.17 0.67
N PRO A 176 14.39 80.99 0.82
CA PRO A 176 13.75 81.10 2.15
C PRO A 176 12.44 80.29 2.43
N LYS A 177 12.39 79.79 3.69
CA LYS A 177 11.33 79.74 4.75
C LYS A 177 9.89 80.20 4.38
N LYS A 178 8.77 79.73 4.98
CA LYS A 178 8.41 79.07 6.26
C LYS A 178 6.90 78.71 6.19
N VAL A 179 6.42 77.67 6.89
CA VAL A 179 5.27 77.62 7.83
C VAL A 179 5.05 76.16 8.28
N THR A 180 4.90 75.94 9.58
CA THR A 180 4.33 74.75 10.27
C THR A 180 3.25 75.25 11.24
N PRO A 181 2.44 74.42 11.92
CA PRO A 181 2.19 72.97 11.81
C PRO A 181 0.69 72.59 11.74
N GLU A 182 0.33 71.41 11.25
CA GLU A 182 -0.90 70.73 11.72
C GLU A 182 -0.82 69.22 11.52
N ASP A 183 -1.34 68.52 12.53
CA ASP A 183 -1.24 67.09 12.79
C ASP A 183 -1.61 66.17 11.62
N LYS A 184 -0.78 65.15 11.37
CA LYS A 184 -1.22 63.86 10.80
C LYS A 184 -0.25 62.73 11.14
N LYS A 185 -0.83 61.71 11.78
CA LYS A 185 -0.22 60.46 12.24
C LYS A 185 0.71 59.80 11.20
N LYS A 186 1.85 59.33 11.68
CA LYS A 186 2.76 58.39 11.00
C LYS A 186 1.99 57.10 10.64
N PRO A 187 2.15 56.52 9.43
CA PRO A 187 1.75 55.14 9.19
C PRO A 187 2.69 54.19 9.98
N PRO A 188 2.25 52.98 10.36
CA PRO A 188 3.13 52.03 11.02
C PRO A 188 4.19 51.54 10.04
N ASP A 189 5.41 51.35 10.54
CA ASP A 189 6.45 50.55 9.88
C ASP A 189 5.88 49.16 9.57
N ASP A 190 5.67 48.87 8.29
CA ASP A 190 5.55 47.50 7.81
C ASP A 190 6.92 46.84 8.02
N LYS A 191 7.07 46.20 9.17
CA LYS A 191 8.16 45.26 9.42
C LYS A 191 8.07 44.18 8.35
N LYS A 192 9.07 44.16 7.46
CA LYS A 192 9.41 43.03 6.59
C LYS A 192 9.20 41.72 7.38
N PRO A 193 8.50 40.71 6.84
CA PRO A 193 8.34 39.43 7.52
C PRO A 193 9.73 38.91 7.92
N LYS A 194 9.88 38.49 9.18
CA LYS A 194 11.14 37.85 9.62
C LYS A 194 11.35 36.58 8.79
N GLU A 195 12.49 36.50 8.12
CA GLU A 195 12.91 35.31 7.38
C GLU A 195 12.89 34.08 8.30
N PRO A 196 12.42 32.90 7.83
CA PRO A 196 12.38 31.69 8.62
C PRO A 196 13.76 31.28 9.15
N PRO A 197 13.83 30.59 10.31
CA PRO A 197 15.08 30.04 10.80
C PRO A 197 15.71 29.10 9.77
N ARG A 198 17.03 29.17 9.60
CA ARG A 198 17.81 28.39 8.63
C ARG A 198 17.53 26.88 8.67
N GLU A 199 17.31 26.33 9.86
CA GLU A 199 16.96 24.91 10.08
C GLU A 199 15.62 24.54 9.43
N LEU A 200 14.65 25.46 9.42
CA LEU A 200 13.35 25.25 8.80
C LEU A 200 13.48 25.19 7.27
N TRP A 201 14.29 26.06 6.67
CA TRP A 201 14.54 26.04 5.22
C TRP A 201 15.23 24.75 4.75
N ALA A 202 16.22 24.28 5.50
CA ALA A 202 16.88 23.01 5.22
C ALA A 202 15.90 21.83 5.27
N ALA A 203 15.04 21.80 6.29
CA ALA A 203 14.01 20.77 6.43
C ALA A 203 12.98 20.81 5.29
N GLN A 204 12.47 21.99 4.95
CA GLN A 204 11.52 22.17 3.85
C GLN A 204 12.12 21.80 2.49
N PHE A 205 13.40 22.14 2.25
CA PHE A 205 14.10 21.74 1.03
C PHE A 205 14.17 20.22 0.91
N VAL A 206 14.61 19.53 1.97
CA VAL A 206 14.71 18.05 1.99
C VAL A 206 13.33 17.43 1.82
N GLU A 207 12.30 17.97 2.46
CA GLU A 207 10.92 17.51 2.29
C GLU A 207 10.46 17.63 0.84
N ARG A 208 10.67 18.79 0.21
CA ARG A 208 10.29 19.03 -1.19
C ARG A 208 11.09 18.19 -2.18
N LEU A 209 12.40 18.02 -1.95
CA LEU A 209 13.23 17.11 -2.75
C LEU A 209 12.77 15.67 -2.61
N ASN A 210 12.40 15.25 -1.39
CA ASN A 210 11.87 13.90 -1.14
C ASN A 210 10.54 13.66 -1.84
N GLN A 211 9.67 14.66 -1.97
CA GLN A 211 8.46 14.55 -2.79
C GLN A 211 8.81 14.24 -4.25
N HIS A 212 9.71 15.01 -4.86
CA HIS A 212 10.18 14.78 -6.23
C HIS A 212 10.84 13.41 -6.39
N ARG A 213 11.65 12.97 -5.42
CA ARG A 213 12.29 11.65 -5.42
C ARG A 213 11.27 10.52 -5.32
N GLN A 214 10.27 10.65 -4.46
CA GLN A 214 9.18 9.66 -4.32
C GLN A 214 8.34 9.57 -5.59
N GLU A 215 8.03 10.70 -6.24
CA GLU A 215 7.34 10.72 -7.54
C GLU A 215 8.16 10.00 -8.62
N ALA A 216 9.49 10.09 -8.56
CA ALA A 216 10.42 9.33 -9.40
C ALA A 216 10.63 7.86 -8.97
N GLY A 217 9.96 7.40 -7.91
CA GLY A 217 10.08 6.03 -7.37
C GLY A 217 11.34 5.76 -6.54
N LEU A 218 12.03 6.81 -6.08
CA LEU A 218 13.30 6.73 -5.34
C LEU A 218 13.10 6.78 -3.82
N GLY A 219 14.10 6.26 -3.09
CA GLY A 219 14.21 6.42 -1.65
C GLY A 219 14.42 7.88 -1.23
N ILE A 220 14.01 8.21 -0.01
CA ILE A 220 14.19 9.55 0.58
C ILE A 220 15.67 9.82 0.90
N VAL A 221 16.05 11.09 0.92
CA VAL A 221 17.33 11.58 1.43
C VAL A 221 17.16 12.24 2.78
N THR A 222 18.23 12.19 3.58
CA THR A 222 18.31 12.85 4.89
C THR A 222 19.31 13.99 4.89
N LEU A 223 19.18 14.92 5.83
CA LEU A 223 20.16 15.97 6.04
C LEU A 223 21.40 15.41 6.75
N ASN A 224 22.59 15.62 6.19
CA ASN A 224 23.85 15.28 6.83
C ASN A 224 24.49 16.52 7.47
N ALA A 225 24.67 16.49 8.79
CA ALA A 225 25.19 17.62 9.56
C ALA A 225 26.64 18.00 9.17
N GLU A 226 27.51 17.03 8.92
CA GLU A 226 28.91 17.28 8.56
C GLU A 226 29.02 17.83 7.13
N LEU A 227 28.24 17.29 6.18
CA LEU A 227 28.17 17.85 4.83
C LEU A 227 27.55 19.26 4.84
N SER A 228 26.56 19.51 5.69
CA SER A 228 25.95 20.83 5.83
C SER A 228 26.95 21.86 6.38
N LYS A 229 27.77 21.49 7.38
CA LYS A 229 28.89 22.32 7.85
C LYS A 229 29.90 22.63 6.74
N ALA A 230 30.13 21.69 5.80
CA ALA A 230 31.00 21.93 4.65
C ALA A 230 30.37 22.91 3.66
N CYS A 231 29.06 22.77 3.38
CA CYS A 231 28.33 23.70 2.52
C CYS A 231 28.31 25.12 3.11
N ASP A 232 28.21 25.26 4.43
CA ASP A 232 28.26 26.55 5.14
C ASP A 232 29.56 27.31 4.99
N ARG A 233 30.68 26.60 4.84
CA ARG A 233 31.97 27.24 4.60
C ARG A 233 32.02 27.78 3.17
N LEU A 234 31.44 27.06 2.22
CA LEU A 234 31.42 27.45 0.81
C LEU A 234 30.51 28.65 0.53
N THR A 235 29.40 28.78 1.27
CA THR A 235 28.54 29.97 1.18
C THR A 235 29.27 31.25 1.64
N LYS A 236 30.23 31.14 2.57
CA LYS A 236 30.99 32.26 3.15
C LYS A 236 32.21 32.68 2.33
N ASP A 237 32.95 31.71 1.78
CA ASP A 237 34.30 31.99 1.28
C ASP A 237 34.38 32.42 -0.19
N SER A 238 33.41 32.09 -1.06
CA SER A 238 33.26 32.63 -2.43
C SER A 238 32.18 31.87 -3.21
N ALA A 239 31.02 32.49 -3.46
CA ALA A 239 30.06 32.03 -4.47
C ALA A 239 30.64 31.93 -5.90
N LYS A 240 31.90 32.35 -6.13
CA LYS A 240 32.66 32.24 -7.38
C LYS A 240 33.49 30.96 -7.55
N ARG A 241 33.56 30.04 -6.56
CA ARG A 241 34.48 28.86 -6.61
C ARG A 241 33.81 27.48 -6.49
N ALA A 242 32.51 27.40 -6.28
CA ALA A 242 31.81 26.12 -6.28
C ALA A 242 31.52 25.71 -7.73
N ASP A 243 32.42 24.93 -8.31
CA ASP A 243 32.23 24.31 -9.63
C ASP A 243 31.26 23.12 -9.50
N PRO A 244 30.24 22.98 -10.35
CA PRO A 244 29.46 21.75 -10.47
C PRO A 244 30.30 20.48 -10.65
N ALA A 245 31.54 20.61 -11.15
CA ALA A 245 32.53 19.52 -11.22
C ALA A 245 32.99 19.00 -9.85
N ASP A 246 32.93 19.81 -8.79
CA ASP A 246 33.31 19.45 -7.41
C ASP A 246 32.16 18.81 -6.60
N GLY A 247 31.00 18.62 -7.24
CA GLY A 247 29.86 17.91 -6.69
C GLY A 247 28.82 18.75 -5.96
N TYR A 248 28.90 20.08 -6.08
CA TYR A 248 27.96 21.02 -5.48
C TYR A 248 26.97 21.59 -6.50
N GLU A 249 25.75 21.96 -6.05
CA GLU A 249 24.87 22.86 -6.80
C GLU A 249 24.77 24.20 -6.06
N VAL A 250 24.73 25.29 -6.82
CA VAL A 250 24.69 26.65 -6.29
C VAL A 250 23.59 27.46 -6.98
N ALA A 251 22.81 28.19 -6.19
CA ALA A 251 21.78 29.09 -6.69
C ALA A 251 21.72 30.38 -5.86
N PRO A 252 21.55 31.55 -6.49
CA PRO A 252 21.43 32.85 -5.81
C PRO A 252 20.00 33.11 -5.31
N HIS A 253 19.36 32.09 -4.74
CA HIS A 253 18.00 32.16 -4.22
C HIS A 253 17.87 31.37 -2.92
N GLU A 254 16.76 31.59 -2.21
CA GLU A 254 16.33 30.71 -1.11
C GLU A 254 16.16 29.26 -1.59
N PRO A 255 16.38 28.26 -0.72
CA PRO A 255 16.48 26.85 -1.15
C PRO A 255 15.30 26.32 -1.95
N LEU A 256 14.07 26.65 -1.55
CA LEU A 256 12.86 26.18 -2.26
C LEU A 256 12.72 26.80 -3.66
N LEU A 257 13.13 28.07 -3.82
CA LEU A 257 13.16 28.74 -5.11
C LEU A 257 14.29 28.23 -6.02
N ALA A 258 15.37 27.71 -5.43
CA ALA A 258 16.47 27.09 -6.16
C ALA A 258 16.13 25.68 -6.69
N LEU A 259 15.30 24.92 -5.97
CA LEU A 259 15.03 23.52 -6.27
C LEU A 259 14.31 23.30 -7.61
N GLU A 260 13.27 24.07 -7.92
CA GLU A 260 12.48 23.87 -9.15
C GLU A 260 13.31 24.14 -10.42
N PRO A 261 14.12 25.21 -10.51
CA PRO A 261 15.10 25.38 -11.59
C PRO A 261 16.10 24.24 -11.71
N TRP A 262 16.64 23.71 -10.60
CA TRP A 262 17.55 22.55 -10.65
C TRP A 262 16.85 21.29 -11.13
N MET A 263 15.61 21.04 -10.68
CA MET A 263 14.76 19.96 -11.21
C MET A 263 14.39 20.20 -12.67
N GLY A 264 14.41 21.44 -13.15
CA GLY A 264 14.18 21.81 -14.55
C GLY A 264 15.33 21.49 -15.50
N ARG A 265 16.55 21.26 -14.99
CA ARG A 265 17.78 21.06 -15.76
C ARG A 265 18.20 19.61 -15.79
N LEU A 266 18.58 19.07 -16.97
CA LEU A 266 18.91 17.63 -17.10
C LEU A 266 20.10 17.23 -16.20
N ALA A 267 21.15 18.04 -16.18
CA ALA A 267 22.36 17.77 -15.40
C ALA A 267 22.11 17.81 -13.88
N SER A 268 21.42 18.83 -13.37
CA SER A 268 21.13 18.93 -11.93
C SER A 268 20.11 17.89 -11.48
N ARG A 269 19.05 17.64 -12.28
CA ARG A 269 18.04 16.61 -12.02
C ARG A 269 18.66 15.22 -11.88
N THR A 270 19.55 14.82 -12.79
CA THR A 270 20.17 13.48 -12.75
C THR A 270 21.08 13.27 -11.52
N ARG A 271 21.58 14.35 -10.92
CA ARG A 271 22.32 14.29 -9.65
C ARG A 271 21.40 14.27 -8.44
N LEU A 272 20.33 15.07 -8.44
CA LEU A 272 19.30 15.13 -7.38
C LEU A 272 18.44 13.87 -7.28
N LEU A 273 18.16 13.24 -8.43
CA LEU A 273 17.44 11.98 -8.56
C LEU A 273 18.37 10.78 -8.73
N ASN A 274 19.63 10.90 -8.33
CA ASN A 274 20.53 9.75 -8.31
C ASN A 274 20.01 8.70 -7.29
N PRO A 275 19.85 7.42 -7.66
CA PRO A 275 19.41 6.36 -6.75
C PRO A 275 20.32 6.13 -5.55
N ASP A 276 21.62 6.40 -5.69
CA ASP A 276 22.63 6.18 -4.65
C ASP A 276 22.72 7.35 -3.65
N LEU A 277 22.01 8.45 -3.91
CA LEU A 277 21.97 9.60 -3.01
C LEU A 277 21.13 9.24 -1.78
N GLN A 278 21.75 9.21 -0.60
CA GLN A 278 21.11 8.87 0.67
C GLN A 278 21.03 10.06 1.63
N SER A 279 21.96 11.00 1.50
CA SER A 279 21.96 12.23 2.29
C SER A 279 22.46 13.40 1.47
N ILE A 280 22.22 14.62 1.96
CA ILE A 280 22.75 15.84 1.37
C ILE A 280 23.29 16.77 2.45
N GLY A 281 24.28 17.57 2.10
CA GLY A 281 24.61 18.78 2.85
C GLY A 281 23.85 19.97 2.28
N ILE A 282 23.41 20.91 3.12
CA ILE A 282 22.89 22.20 2.66
C ILE A 282 23.53 23.34 3.46
N GLY A 283 23.98 24.35 2.73
CA GLY A 283 24.47 25.63 3.26
C GLY A 283 23.62 26.75 2.70
N ILE A 284 23.28 27.71 3.57
CA ILE A 284 22.46 28.86 3.22
C ILE A 284 23.08 30.07 3.90
N ASP A 285 23.44 31.08 3.10
CA ASP A 285 23.99 32.34 3.61
C ASP A 285 23.66 33.51 2.67
N GLN A 286 23.92 34.74 3.09
CA GLN A 286 23.77 35.93 2.25
C GLN A 286 25.10 36.30 1.58
N ASN A 287 25.07 36.65 0.29
CA ASN A 287 26.23 37.15 -0.40
C ASN A 287 26.56 38.60 0.01
N ALA A 288 27.66 39.15 -0.51
CA ALA A 288 28.11 40.52 -0.22
C ALA A 288 27.10 41.63 -0.59
N ARG A 289 26.04 41.32 -1.34
CA ARG A 289 24.95 42.24 -1.69
C ARG A 289 23.67 42.01 -0.87
N GLY A 290 23.70 41.08 0.09
CA GLY A 290 22.56 40.70 0.91
C GLY A 290 21.59 39.72 0.24
N GLU A 291 21.95 39.11 -0.88
CA GLU A 291 21.11 38.14 -1.59
C GLU A 291 21.36 36.73 -1.05
N CYS A 292 20.31 35.93 -0.83
CA CYS A 292 20.42 34.56 -0.35
C CYS A 292 21.15 33.66 -1.39
N VAL A 293 22.10 32.85 -0.93
CA VAL A 293 22.80 31.84 -1.72
C VAL A 293 22.60 30.49 -1.06
N THR A 294 22.12 29.53 -1.85
CA THR A 294 21.96 28.13 -1.43
C THR A 294 23.03 27.28 -2.10
N VAL A 295 23.75 26.48 -1.30
CA VAL A 295 24.72 25.47 -1.76
C VAL A 295 24.29 24.10 -1.24
N ILE A 296 24.26 23.09 -2.11
CA ILE A 296 24.00 21.70 -1.70
C ILE A 296 25.14 20.77 -2.14
N ASP A 297 25.47 19.79 -1.29
CA ASP A 297 26.38 18.69 -1.62
C ASP A 297 25.56 17.44 -1.94
N ILE A 298 25.61 17.02 -3.20
CA ILE A 298 24.85 15.89 -3.75
C ILE A 298 25.74 14.77 -4.31
N GLN A 299 27.05 14.85 -4.04
CA GLN A 299 28.03 13.83 -4.40
C GLN A 299 28.49 13.07 -3.18
N ARG A 300 28.90 13.75 -2.11
CA ARG A 300 29.47 13.09 -0.92
C ARG A 300 28.44 12.42 -0.04
N GLY A 301 27.17 12.78 -0.22
CA GLY A 301 26.04 12.09 0.39
C GLY A 301 25.56 10.86 -0.40
N ARG A 302 26.22 10.53 -1.52
CA ARG A 302 26.04 9.26 -2.20
C ARG A 302 26.77 8.17 -1.45
N GLY A 303 26.13 7.02 -1.30
CA GLY A 303 26.70 5.88 -0.63
C GLY A 303 26.03 4.61 -1.06
N GLU A 304 26.71 3.50 -0.83
CA GLU A 304 26.09 2.19 -0.98
C GLU A 304 25.05 1.99 0.14
N PRO A 305 23.79 1.61 -0.18
CA PRO A 305 22.73 1.44 0.81
C PRO A 305 23.10 0.38 1.84
N ILE A 306 23.16 0.81 3.10
CA ILE A 306 23.17 -0.07 4.26
C ILE A 306 21.76 -0.07 4.82
N VAL A 307 21.10 -1.22 4.70
CA VAL A 307 19.71 -1.38 5.09
C VAL A 307 19.64 -1.78 6.55
N VAL A 308 19.01 -0.96 7.38
CA VAL A 308 18.76 -1.27 8.79
C VAL A 308 17.29 -1.48 9.05
N PHE A 309 16.96 -2.48 9.87
CA PHE A 309 15.58 -2.75 10.24
C PHE A 309 15.52 -3.37 11.65
N PRO A 310 14.67 -2.88 12.58
CA PRO A 310 13.85 -1.67 12.48
C PRO A 310 14.68 -0.42 12.18
N THR A 311 14.06 0.54 11.51
CA THR A 311 14.73 1.77 11.06
C THR A 311 14.92 2.77 12.21
N PRO A 312 15.89 3.70 12.14
CA PRO A 312 16.09 4.70 13.18
C PRO A 312 14.81 5.48 13.48
N LYS A 313 14.44 5.54 14.77
CA LYS A 313 13.21 6.18 15.28
C LYS A 313 11.90 5.55 14.78
N GLN A 314 11.93 4.33 14.24
CA GLN A 314 10.72 3.61 13.87
C GLN A 314 9.84 3.39 15.11
N THR A 315 8.55 3.69 14.98
CA THR A 315 7.52 3.31 15.95
C THR A 315 6.78 2.06 15.49
N ASP A 316 5.99 1.49 16.39
CA ASP A 316 5.11 0.35 16.07
C ASP A 316 5.89 -0.87 15.57
N VAL A 317 7.08 -1.10 16.14
CA VAL A 317 7.85 -2.31 15.88
C VAL A 317 7.19 -3.47 16.62
N PRO A 318 6.87 -4.59 15.96
CA PRO A 318 6.30 -5.74 16.65
C PRO A 318 7.16 -6.20 17.81
N ILE A 319 6.53 -6.73 18.86
CA ILE A 319 7.27 -7.24 20.03
C ILE A 319 7.90 -8.62 19.79
N SER A 320 7.44 -9.30 18.74
CA SER A 320 7.87 -10.65 18.33
C SER A 320 7.62 -10.90 16.85
N PHE A 321 7.97 -12.09 16.37
CA PHE A 321 7.73 -12.52 14.99
C PHE A 321 7.36 -14.01 14.90
N SER A 322 6.77 -14.41 13.77
CA SER A 322 6.27 -15.75 13.45
C SER A 322 7.32 -16.69 12.80
N GLY A 323 8.52 -16.19 12.51
CA GLY A 323 9.54 -16.87 11.69
C GLY A 323 10.36 -17.92 12.43
N SER A 324 9.81 -19.12 12.58
CA SER A 324 10.44 -20.22 13.33
C SER A 324 11.77 -20.74 12.74
N SER A 325 12.02 -20.53 11.44
CA SER A 325 13.26 -20.98 10.76
C SER A 325 14.48 -20.10 11.00
N ASP A 326 14.29 -18.95 11.64
CA ASP A 326 15.35 -17.95 11.83
C ASP A 326 16.02 -18.07 13.18
N ILE A 327 15.54 -18.96 14.07
CA ILE A 327 16.11 -19.21 15.40
C ILE A 327 16.49 -20.70 15.57
N PRO A 328 17.45 -21.03 16.45
CA PRO A 328 17.90 -22.41 16.66
C PRO A 328 16.83 -23.36 17.20
N ASP A 329 15.96 -22.86 18.09
CA ASP A 329 14.80 -23.59 18.61
C ASP A 329 13.51 -22.95 18.09
N PRO A 330 12.85 -23.56 17.09
CA PRO A 330 11.60 -23.08 16.51
C PRO A 330 10.45 -22.88 17.51
N LYS A 331 10.53 -23.47 18.71
CA LYS A 331 9.50 -23.36 19.77
C LYS A 331 9.83 -22.28 20.80
N ALA A 332 11.06 -21.78 20.83
CA ALA A 332 11.49 -20.79 21.81
C ALA A 332 10.81 -19.44 21.61
N ALA A 333 10.70 -18.70 22.71
CA ALA A 333 10.27 -17.32 22.69
C ALA A 333 11.30 -16.43 22.01
N ALA A 334 10.87 -15.60 21.06
CA ALA A 334 11.74 -14.73 20.31
C ALA A 334 11.13 -13.34 20.09
N GLY A 335 11.95 -12.31 20.30
CA GLY A 335 11.60 -10.93 20.01
C GLY A 335 11.75 -10.61 18.53
N PHE A 336 11.33 -9.41 18.13
CA PHE A 336 11.40 -9.02 16.72
C PHE A 336 12.84 -8.91 16.20
N PRO A 337 13.17 -9.45 15.01
CA PRO A 337 14.55 -9.46 14.50
C PRO A 337 15.07 -8.08 14.10
N ILE A 338 16.26 -7.74 14.59
CA ILE A 338 17.02 -6.54 14.21
C ILE A 338 18.10 -6.93 13.20
N THR A 339 18.20 -6.20 12.09
CA THR A 339 19.18 -6.46 11.01
C THR A 339 19.91 -5.22 10.54
N VAL A 340 21.16 -5.44 10.12
CA VAL A 340 21.96 -4.55 9.27
C VAL A 340 22.38 -5.35 8.04
N THR A 341 21.93 -4.96 6.86
CA THR A 341 22.24 -5.62 5.59
C THR A 341 23.09 -4.70 4.71
N PHE A 342 24.24 -5.19 4.29
CA PHE A 342 25.16 -4.51 3.39
C PHE A 342 24.92 -4.94 1.95
N LEU A 343 25.36 -4.17 0.95
CA LEU A 343 25.22 -4.57 -0.44
C LEU A 343 25.92 -5.93 -0.72
N PRO A 344 25.34 -6.76 -1.61
CA PRO A 344 25.99 -7.99 -2.06
C PRO A 344 27.40 -7.72 -2.62
N GLY A 345 28.36 -8.58 -2.29
CA GLY A 345 29.75 -8.45 -2.72
C GLY A 345 30.66 -7.69 -1.76
N LYS A 346 30.12 -7.03 -0.74
CA LYS A 346 30.93 -6.40 0.31
C LYS A 346 31.61 -7.42 1.21
N LYS A 347 32.90 -7.18 1.51
CA LYS A 347 33.61 -7.97 2.51
C LYS A 347 33.36 -7.36 3.88
N VAL A 348 32.46 -8.00 4.63
CA VAL A 348 32.10 -7.58 5.98
C VAL A 348 32.67 -8.57 6.99
N THR A 349 33.49 -8.11 7.93
CA THR A 349 34.13 -8.96 8.95
C THR A 349 34.10 -8.30 10.32
N GLY A 350 34.29 -9.08 11.38
CA GLY A 350 34.38 -8.56 12.75
C GLY A 350 33.10 -7.86 13.20
N ALA A 351 31.97 -8.33 12.67
CA ALA A 351 30.67 -7.73 12.91
C ALA A 351 30.16 -8.01 14.33
N GLN A 352 29.62 -6.99 14.99
CA GLN A 352 28.99 -7.07 16.29
C GLN A 352 27.69 -6.26 16.30
N ILE A 353 26.73 -6.71 17.10
CA ILE A 353 25.46 -6.03 17.32
C ILE A 353 25.01 -6.24 18.76
N GLU A 354 24.48 -5.18 19.37
CA GLU A 354 23.95 -5.17 20.72
C GLU A 354 22.58 -4.46 20.75
N LEU A 355 21.66 -4.98 21.57
CA LEU A 355 20.37 -4.38 21.87
C LEU A 355 20.31 -4.05 23.37
N ARG A 356 19.85 -2.85 23.71
CA ARG A 356 19.64 -2.38 25.10
C ARG A 356 18.24 -1.80 25.27
N ASP A 357 17.66 -1.95 26.46
CA ASP A 357 16.41 -1.27 26.81
C ASP A 357 16.63 0.24 27.10
N ALA A 358 15.56 0.95 27.43
CA ALA A 358 15.58 2.37 27.75
C ALA A 358 16.44 2.71 28.98
N GLN A 359 16.70 1.74 29.86
CA GLN A 359 17.54 1.87 31.04
C GLN A 359 19.01 1.52 30.75
N GLY A 360 19.32 1.13 29.52
CA GLY A 360 20.66 0.73 29.09
C GLY A 360 21.02 -0.71 29.44
N LYS A 361 20.07 -1.53 29.93
CA LYS A 361 20.31 -2.96 30.21
C LYS A 361 20.37 -3.72 28.90
N ALA A 362 21.40 -4.56 28.74
CA ALA A 362 21.56 -5.42 27.58
C ALA A 362 20.45 -6.49 27.50
N ILE A 363 19.94 -6.71 26.29
CA ILE A 363 18.96 -7.75 25.97
C ILE A 363 19.70 -8.90 25.29
N ASP A 364 19.63 -10.10 25.91
CA ASP A 364 20.23 -11.31 25.34
C ASP A 364 19.51 -11.71 24.04
N GLY A 365 20.27 -12.19 23.07
CA GLY A 365 19.77 -12.50 21.74
C GLY A 365 20.65 -13.50 21.00
N TRP A 366 20.05 -14.24 20.08
CA TRP A 366 20.80 -14.98 19.07
C TRP A 366 21.36 -14.01 18.05
N THR A 367 22.62 -14.19 17.66
CA THR A 367 23.30 -13.32 16.70
C THR A 367 23.80 -14.11 15.49
N TRP A 368 23.64 -13.50 14.32
CA TRP A 368 24.19 -13.98 13.05
C TRP A 368 25.01 -12.87 12.44
N THR A 369 26.14 -13.24 11.86
CA THR A 369 27.07 -12.29 11.26
C THR A 369 27.48 -12.79 9.88
N PRO A 370 28.08 -11.93 9.05
CA PRO A 370 28.73 -12.36 7.81
C PRO A 370 29.74 -13.50 8.00
N ASP A 371 30.44 -13.54 9.14
CA ASP A 371 31.39 -14.60 9.51
C ASP A 371 30.69 -15.90 9.95
N LYS A 372 29.44 -15.80 10.44
CA LYS A 372 28.59 -16.92 10.88
C LYS A 372 27.14 -16.72 10.42
N PRO A 373 26.85 -16.86 9.11
CA PRO A 373 25.53 -16.56 8.58
C PRO A 373 24.55 -17.71 8.88
N LEU A 374 23.26 -17.39 9.02
CA LEU A 374 22.20 -18.39 9.16
C LEU A 374 22.11 -19.29 7.91
N ARG A 375 22.18 -18.68 6.74
CA ARG A 375 22.15 -19.33 5.43
C ARG A 375 23.30 -18.77 4.57
N PRO A 376 24.41 -19.50 4.42
CA PRO A 376 25.52 -19.11 3.53
C PRO A 376 25.01 -18.73 2.13
N GLY A 377 25.61 -17.70 1.52
CA GLY A 377 25.16 -17.12 0.25
C GLY A 377 23.91 -16.23 0.34
N ARG A 378 22.91 -16.59 1.16
CA ARG A 378 21.65 -15.83 1.29
C ARG A 378 21.68 -14.69 2.31
N THR A 379 22.39 -14.91 3.42
CA THR A 379 22.43 -13.97 4.58
C THR A 379 23.85 -13.52 4.90
N GLN A 380 24.82 -13.82 4.03
CA GLN A 380 26.25 -13.63 4.25
C GLN A 380 26.69 -12.15 4.29
N ASN A 381 25.82 -11.23 3.85
CA ASN A 381 26.01 -9.78 3.91
C ASN A 381 25.19 -9.13 5.03
N THR A 382 24.67 -9.90 5.99
CA THR A 382 23.74 -9.39 7.01
C THR A 382 24.22 -9.70 8.42
N ILE A 383 24.13 -8.70 9.30
CA ILE A 383 24.21 -8.84 10.75
C ILE A 383 22.78 -8.92 11.26
N ALA A 384 22.46 -9.90 12.09
CA ALA A 384 21.15 -10.04 12.71
C ALA A 384 21.26 -10.30 14.20
N LEU A 385 20.32 -9.74 14.99
CA LEU A 385 20.09 -10.04 16.39
C LEU A 385 18.61 -10.34 16.60
N ILE A 386 18.31 -11.48 17.20
CA ILE A 386 16.95 -11.87 17.60
C ILE A 386 16.92 -12.02 19.12
N PRO A 387 16.16 -11.19 19.87
CA PRO A 387 16.06 -11.28 21.32
C PRO A 387 15.53 -12.64 21.78
N LYS A 388 16.09 -13.18 22.87
CA LYS A 388 15.57 -14.39 23.53
C LYS A 388 14.41 -13.99 24.45
N GLY A 389 13.19 -14.14 23.98
CA GLY A 389 11.98 -13.66 24.64
C GLY A 389 11.34 -12.44 23.96
N LEU A 390 10.09 -12.17 24.31
CA LEU A 390 9.33 -11.05 23.77
C LEU A 390 9.94 -9.72 24.18
N LEU A 391 9.91 -8.73 23.28
CA LEU A 391 10.12 -7.35 23.67
C LEU A 391 8.91 -6.85 24.47
N GLN A 392 9.07 -5.78 25.22
CA GLN A 392 7.98 -5.14 25.95
C GLN A 392 7.28 -4.14 25.04
N SER A 393 5.95 -4.05 25.10
CA SER A 393 5.18 -3.10 24.30
C SER A 393 5.39 -1.66 24.74
N THR A 394 5.29 -0.73 23.79
CA THR A 394 5.46 0.73 23.99
C THR A 394 6.80 1.16 24.60
N LYS A 395 7.85 0.34 24.46
CA LYS A 395 9.20 0.62 24.98
C LYS A 395 10.16 1.04 23.88
N VAL A 396 11.11 1.89 24.25
CA VAL A 396 12.23 2.29 23.40
C VAL A 396 13.38 1.34 23.62
N TYR A 397 13.96 0.85 22.53
CA TYR A 397 15.18 0.05 22.53
C TYR A 397 16.28 0.75 21.75
N GLN A 398 17.51 0.62 22.23
CA GLN A 398 18.72 1.16 21.63
C GLN A 398 19.53 0.04 20.99
N VAL A 399 19.99 0.25 19.76
CA VAL A 399 20.82 -0.69 19.01
C VAL A 399 22.17 -0.06 18.73
N LYS A 400 23.24 -0.84 18.86
CA LYS A 400 24.57 -0.49 18.40
C LYS A 400 25.13 -1.63 17.56
N ALA A 401 25.60 -1.32 16.35
CA ALA A 401 26.25 -2.27 15.47
C ALA A 401 27.60 -1.73 14.99
N THR A 402 28.57 -2.62 14.84
CA THR A 402 29.92 -2.30 14.36
C THR A 402 30.41 -3.39 13.42
N ALA A 403 31.20 -3.04 12.41
CA ALA A 403 31.83 -4.00 11.50
C ALA A 403 33.06 -3.40 10.81
N GLN A 404 33.83 -4.23 10.12
CA GLN A 404 34.77 -3.80 9.09
C GLN A 404 34.15 -4.05 7.72
N VAL A 405 33.97 -3.01 6.91
CA VAL A 405 33.40 -3.09 5.56
C VAL A 405 34.48 -2.73 4.56
N ASP A 406 34.88 -3.68 3.72
CA ASP A 406 36.02 -3.56 2.80
C ASP A 406 37.31 -3.04 3.49
N GLY A 407 37.53 -3.48 4.74
CA GLY A 407 38.68 -3.08 5.55
C GLY A 407 38.57 -1.70 6.22
N ARG A 408 37.42 -1.02 6.13
CA ARG A 408 37.16 0.24 6.83
C ARG A 408 36.24 0.03 8.01
N ALA A 409 36.56 0.67 9.14
CA ALA A 409 35.73 0.62 10.33
C ALA A 409 34.38 1.29 10.06
N TRP A 410 33.30 0.58 10.39
CA TRP A 410 31.93 1.04 10.29
C TRP A 410 31.23 0.87 11.64
N ASN A 411 30.45 1.87 12.04
CA ASN A 411 29.65 1.83 13.26
C ASN A 411 28.34 2.60 13.07
N LEU A 412 27.28 2.12 13.70
CA LEU A 412 25.97 2.77 13.73
C LEU A 412 25.29 2.52 15.06
N ALA A 413 24.69 3.58 15.63
CA ALA A 413 23.82 3.49 16.79
C ALA A 413 22.48 4.14 16.47
N TRP A 414 21.38 3.49 16.84
CA TRP A 414 20.02 3.99 16.62
C TRP A 414 19.05 3.46 17.67
N SER A 415 17.79 3.88 17.60
CA SER A 415 16.73 3.38 18.47
C SER A 415 15.44 3.13 17.68
N PHE A 416 14.55 2.34 18.27
CA PHE A 416 13.18 2.12 17.78
C PHE A 416 12.22 1.97 18.97
N THR A 417 10.92 2.08 18.71
CA THR A 417 9.85 1.93 19.70
C THR A 417 8.93 0.78 19.31
N THR A 418 8.65 -0.11 20.25
CA THR A 418 7.72 -1.24 20.03
C THR A 418 6.26 -0.81 20.00
N GLU A 419 5.43 -1.61 19.32
CA GLU A 419 3.99 -1.43 19.21
C GLU A 419 3.27 -1.55 20.56
N ASP A 420 2.03 -1.05 20.60
CA ASP A 420 1.07 -1.34 21.67
C ASP A 420 0.33 -2.64 21.33
N ASP A 421 0.66 -3.71 22.04
CA ASP A 421 0.10 -5.05 21.86
C ASP A 421 -1.16 -5.31 22.72
N SER A 422 -1.59 -4.31 23.51
CA SER A 422 -2.53 -4.49 24.62
C SER A 422 -3.87 -3.77 24.46
N ASP A 423 -4.08 -3.17 23.29
CA ASP A 423 -5.14 -2.20 23.05
C ASP A 423 -5.22 -1.13 24.17
N GLY A 424 -4.07 -0.64 24.65
CA GLY A 424 -4.03 0.29 25.78
C GLY A 424 -4.77 1.60 25.53
N LYS A 425 -5.05 1.92 24.25
CA LYS A 425 -5.85 3.07 23.80
C LYS A 425 -7.32 2.74 23.50
N GLY A 426 -7.77 1.50 23.69
CA GLY A 426 -9.16 1.06 23.46
C GLY A 426 -9.63 1.11 22.00
N ILE A 427 -8.71 1.10 21.04
CA ILE A 427 -9.02 1.16 19.60
C ILE A 427 -9.73 -0.11 19.16
N TRP A 428 -9.20 -1.28 19.53
CA TRP A 428 -9.78 -2.58 19.20
C TRP A 428 -11.08 -2.81 19.95
N ALA A 429 -11.15 -2.45 21.23
CA ALA A 429 -12.37 -2.52 22.03
C ALA A 429 -13.50 -1.72 21.38
N LYS A 430 -13.23 -0.48 20.96
CA LYS A 430 -14.21 0.34 20.25
C LYS A 430 -14.66 -0.31 18.93
N LYS A 431 -13.72 -0.77 18.11
CA LYS A 431 -14.04 -1.48 16.86
C LYS A 431 -14.88 -2.73 17.09
N ALA A 432 -14.52 -3.53 18.10
CA ALA A 432 -15.23 -4.74 18.50
C ALA A 432 -16.68 -4.43 18.92
N LEU A 433 -16.87 -3.41 19.76
CA LEU A 433 -18.19 -2.96 20.18
C LEU A 433 -19.04 -2.50 18.99
N ASP A 434 -18.48 -1.66 18.12
CA ASP A 434 -19.15 -1.17 16.92
C ASP A 434 -19.57 -2.33 16.00
N LYS A 435 -18.71 -3.34 15.86
CA LYS A 435 -18.96 -4.52 15.02
C LYS A 435 -20.03 -5.45 15.61
N VAL A 436 -19.97 -5.76 16.90
CA VAL A 436 -21.01 -6.54 17.59
C VAL A 436 -22.36 -5.83 17.49
N ASN A 437 -22.38 -4.52 17.74
CA ASN A 437 -23.61 -3.74 17.66
C ASN A 437 -24.16 -3.64 16.23
N ALA A 438 -23.31 -3.61 15.19
CA ALA A 438 -23.76 -3.68 13.81
C ALA A 438 -24.46 -5.02 13.50
N TYR A 439 -23.92 -6.16 13.96
CA TYR A 439 -24.57 -7.46 13.79
C TYR A 439 -25.89 -7.56 14.56
N ARG A 440 -25.92 -7.02 15.78
CA ARG A 440 -27.12 -6.97 16.61
C ARG A 440 -28.19 -6.08 15.99
N ASP A 441 -27.81 -4.93 15.44
CA ASP A 441 -28.72 -4.02 14.73
C ASP A 441 -29.34 -4.70 13.50
N PHE A 442 -28.54 -5.38 12.67
CA PHE A 442 -29.08 -6.17 11.55
C PHE A 442 -30.13 -7.18 12.03
N ALA A 443 -29.86 -7.85 13.16
CA ALA A 443 -30.74 -8.84 13.78
C ALA A 443 -31.94 -8.24 14.56
N GLY A 444 -32.07 -6.91 14.62
CA GLY A 444 -33.14 -6.23 15.36
C GLY A 444 -32.98 -6.27 16.88
N LEU A 445 -31.75 -6.47 17.37
CA LEU A 445 -31.42 -6.58 18.77
C LEU A 445 -30.93 -5.26 19.35
N LYS A 446 -31.16 -5.05 20.66
CA LYS A 446 -30.63 -3.89 21.37
C LYS A 446 -29.10 -3.90 21.37
N PRO A 447 -28.44 -2.74 21.23
CA PRO A 447 -26.99 -2.67 21.35
C PRO A 447 -26.54 -3.07 22.76
N VAL A 448 -25.32 -3.58 22.85
CA VAL A 448 -24.60 -3.84 24.10
C VAL A 448 -23.64 -2.69 24.39
N VAL A 449 -23.13 -2.67 25.62
CA VAL A 449 -22.06 -1.77 26.06
C VAL A 449 -20.81 -2.55 26.45
N LEU A 450 -19.64 -1.93 26.37
CA LEU A 450 -18.42 -2.48 26.96
C LEU A 450 -18.44 -2.31 28.47
N ASP A 451 -18.08 -3.37 29.19
CA ASP A 451 -17.84 -3.36 30.62
C ASP A 451 -16.33 -3.43 30.89
N ASP A 452 -15.80 -2.43 31.61
CA ASP A 452 -14.37 -2.30 31.88
C ASP A 452 -13.81 -3.44 32.74
N GLN A 453 -14.59 -4.00 33.67
CA GLN A 453 -14.14 -5.09 34.53
C GLN A 453 -14.11 -6.41 33.76
N LEU A 454 -15.14 -6.68 32.96
CA LEU A 454 -15.14 -7.83 32.06
C LEU A 454 -13.97 -7.73 31.06
N SER A 455 -13.72 -6.53 30.52
CA SER A 455 -12.64 -6.29 29.55
C SER A 455 -11.25 -6.48 30.16
N LYS A 456 -11.02 -6.08 31.41
CA LYS A 456 -9.78 -6.39 32.15
C LYS A 456 -9.54 -7.90 32.25
N GLY A 457 -10.58 -8.68 32.55
CA GLY A 457 -10.51 -10.14 32.58
C GLY A 457 -10.19 -10.71 31.19
N CYS A 458 -10.87 -10.26 30.14
CA CYS A 458 -10.60 -10.69 28.76
C CYS A 458 -9.16 -10.39 28.33
N LEU A 459 -8.62 -9.21 28.66
CA LEU A 459 -7.24 -8.86 28.34
C LEU A 459 -6.23 -9.71 29.11
N ALA A 460 -6.50 -10.00 30.39
CA ALA A 460 -5.67 -10.90 31.18
C ALA A 460 -5.64 -12.31 30.56
N HIS A 461 -6.81 -12.82 30.16
CA HIS A 461 -6.92 -14.13 29.52
C HIS A 461 -6.23 -14.20 28.15
N ALA A 462 -6.40 -13.16 27.31
CA ALA A 462 -5.72 -13.08 26.02
C ALA A 462 -4.19 -13.14 26.18
N ARG A 463 -3.65 -12.42 27.17
CA ARG A 463 -2.21 -12.44 27.50
C ARG A 463 -1.76 -13.80 28.02
N TYR A 464 -2.57 -14.44 28.87
CA TYR A 464 -2.27 -15.79 29.35
C TYR A 464 -2.14 -16.79 28.19
N LEU A 465 -3.06 -16.76 27.22
CA LEU A 465 -3.01 -17.61 26.03
C LEU A 465 -1.79 -17.32 25.14
N VAL A 466 -1.43 -16.04 24.97
CA VAL A 466 -0.23 -15.63 24.23
C VAL A 466 1.06 -16.12 24.89
N ILE A 467 1.18 -15.99 26.21
CA ILE A 467 2.39 -16.36 26.95
C ILE A 467 2.62 -17.87 26.90
N ASN A 468 1.53 -18.65 26.96
CA ASN A 468 1.56 -20.10 27.01
C ASN A 468 1.28 -20.78 25.66
N GLU A 469 1.43 -20.01 24.57
CA GLU A 469 1.18 -20.46 23.21
C GLU A 469 1.87 -21.81 22.88
N GLY A 470 1.08 -22.76 22.37
CA GLY A 470 1.56 -24.11 22.01
C GLY A 470 1.74 -25.07 23.18
N HIS A 471 1.38 -24.67 24.40
CA HIS A 471 1.37 -25.57 25.55
C HIS A 471 0.15 -26.53 25.48
N PRO A 472 0.31 -27.84 25.80
CA PRO A 472 -0.78 -28.82 25.73
C PRO A 472 -2.02 -28.46 26.57
N ALA A 473 -1.84 -27.72 27.66
CA ALA A 473 -2.93 -27.23 28.50
C ALA A 473 -3.90 -26.26 27.79
N LEU A 474 -3.52 -25.73 26.61
CA LEU A 474 -4.34 -24.82 25.82
C LEU A 474 -5.00 -25.50 24.61
N GLU A 475 -4.85 -26.81 24.43
CA GLU A 475 -5.34 -27.49 23.24
C GLU A 475 -6.87 -27.57 23.21
N GLY A 476 -7.45 -27.21 22.05
CA GLY A 476 -8.89 -27.25 21.81
C GLY A 476 -9.68 -26.40 22.81
N LEU A 477 -10.75 -26.99 23.36
CA LEU A 477 -11.62 -26.32 24.34
C LEU A 477 -10.93 -25.98 25.66
N SER A 478 -9.74 -26.54 25.93
CA SER A 478 -8.97 -26.21 27.14
C SER A 478 -8.48 -24.76 27.13
N ALA A 479 -8.43 -24.11 25.95
CA ALA A 479 -8.11 -22.69 25.81
C ALA A 479 -9.07 -21.76 26.57
N HIS A 480 -10.25 -22.22 27.00
CA HIS A 480 -11.18 -21.43 27.82
C HIS A 480 -10.84 -21.41 29.32
N ASP A 481 -9.83 -22.15 29.78
CA ASP A 481 -9.42 -22.18 31.20
C ASP A 481 -7.96 -21.71 31.36
N GLU A 482 -7.58 -21.43 32.61
CA GLU A 482 -6.20 -21.11 32.97
C GLU A 482 -5.68 -22.11 34.00
N ASP A 483 -4.47 -22.61 33.78
CA ASP A 483 -3.75 -23.45 34.72
C ASP A 483 -3.01 -22.56 35.73
N PRO A 484 -3.29 -22.67 37.05
CA PRO A 484 -2.60 -21.90 38.09
C PRO A 484 -1.08 -22.06 38.13
N LYS A 485 -0.54 -23.10 37.48
CA LYS A 485 0.91 -23.37 37.42
C LYS A 485 1.61 -22.67 36.25
N LEU A 486 0.87 -22.14 35.30
CA LEU A 486 1.43 -21.50 34.11
C LEU A 486 1.59 -19.98 34.30
N PRO A 487 2.64 -19.38 33.72
CA PRO A 487 2.89 -17.95 33.84
C PRO A 487 1.73 -17.13 33.25
N GLY A 488 1.42 -16.00 33.89
CA GLY A 488 0.34 -15.11 33.47
C GLY A 488 -1.05 -15.49 34.00
N PHE A 489 -1.17 -16.57 34.77
CA PHE A 489 -2.42 -16.97 35.43
C PHE A 489 -3.05 -15.82 36.23
N SER A 490 -4.36 -15.66 36.12
CA SER A 490 -5.17 -14.79 36.97
C SER A 490 -6.59 -15.31 37.13
N GLU A 491 -7.18 -15.18 38.32
CA GLU A 491 -8.57 -15.62 38.51
C GLU A 491 -9.56 -14.82 37.64
N ALA A 492 -9.29 -13.52 37.42
CA ALA A 492 -10.10 -12.69 36.53
C ALA A 492 -10.02 -13.16 35.06
N GLY A 493 -8.83 -13.52 34.58
CA GLY A 493 -8.63 -14.08 33.25
C GLY A 493 -9.33 -15.43 33.08
N ARG A 494 -9.16 -16.32 34.05
CA ARG A 494 -9.82 -17.63 34.08
C ARG A 494 -11.35 -17.55 34.03
N VAL A 495 -11.95 -16.66 34.82
CA VAL A 495 -13.40 -16.43 34.79
C VAL A 495 -13.84 -15.87 33.44
N ALA A 496 -13.07 -14.94 32.86
CA ALA A 496 -13.38 -14.37 31.56
C ALA A 496 -13.31 -15.43 30.44
N GLY A 497 -12.25 -16.25 30.39
CA GLY A 497 -12.07 -17.30 29.38
C GLY A 497 -13.25 -18.26 29.29
N LYS A 498 -13.77 -18.71 30.44
CA LYS A 498 -14.93 -19.62 30.53
C LYS A 498 -16.24 -19.02 30.04
N ALA A 499 -16.33 -17.69 30.02
CA ALA A 499 -17.53 -16.95 29.61
C ALA A 499 -17.38 -16.29 28.23
N SER A 500 -16.31 -16.60 27.49
CA SER A 500 -15.97 -15.89 26.26
C SER A 500 -16.03 -16.77 25.02
N ASP A 501 -16.32 -16.13 23.90
CA ASP A 501 -15.88 -16.58 22.59
C ASP A 501 -14.40 -16.26 22.44
N ILE A 502 -13.62 -17.21 21.92
CA ILE A 502 -12.16 -17.08 21.78
C ILE A 502 -11.79 -17.32 20.33
N ALA A 503 -10.99 -16.41 19.77
CA ALA A 503 -10.45 -16.50 18.43
C ALA A 503 -8.94 -16.38 18.52
N ILE A 504 -8.25 -17.38 17.96
CA ILE A 504 -6.80 -17.45 17.93
C ILE A 504 -6.42 -17.61 16.46
N GLY A 505 -5.69 -16.66 15.91
CA GLY A 505 -5.22 -16.76 14.53
C GLY A 505 -4.52 -15.52 14.01
N ASP A 506 -3.85 -15.71 12.87
CA ASP A 506 -3.03 -14.70 12.22
C ASP A 506 -3.86 -13.74 11.37
N TYR A 507 -4.76 -13.03 12.04
CA TYR A 507 -5.67 -12.03 11.50
C TYR A 507 -5.89 -10.92 12.54
N GLU A 508 -6.37 -9.74 12.12
CA GLU A 508 -6.62 -8.66 13.08
C GLU A 508 -7.73 -9.07 14.07
N PRO A 509 -7.76 -8.55 15.30
CA PRO A 509 -8.78 -8.93 16.29
C PRO A 509 -10.23 -8.81 15.77
N ILE A 510 -10.47 -7.89 14.83
CA ILE A 510 -11.79 -7.66 14.25
C ILE A 510 -12.24 -8.76 13.28
N ASP A 511 -11.30 -9.44 12.63
CA ASP A 511 -11.59 -10.51 11.66
C ASP A 511 -12.17 -11.75 12.36
N GLY A 512 -11.80 -11.96 13.63
CA GLY A 512 -12.35 -13.02 14.47
C GLY A 512 -13.88 -12.93 14.62
N PHE A 513 -14.44 -11.71 14.61
CA PHE A 513 -15.89 -11.50 14.72
C PHE A 513 -16.65 -11.95 13.48
N ASP A 514 -16.09 -11.71 12.29
CA ASP A 514 -16.68 -12.17 11.04
C ASP A 514 -16.61 -13.70 10.97
N GLY A 515 -15.52 -14.28 11.48
CA GLY A 515 -15.36 -15.71 11.71
C GLY A 515 -16.43 -16.30 12.63
N TRP A 516 -16.58 -15.77 13.85
CA TRP A 516 -17.60 -16.20 14.82
C TRP A 516 -19.03 -16.07 14.26
N MET A 517 -19.31 -14.96 13.58
CA MET A 517 -20.61 -14.79 12.93
C MET A 517 -20.81 -15.75 11.77
N ALA A 518 -19.76 -16.38 11.22
CA ALA A 518 -19.85 -17.41 10.20
C ALA A 518 -19.97 -18.84 10.77
N THR A 519 -20.17 -19.02 12.08
CA THR A 519 -20.31 -20.34 12.72
C THR A 519 -21.63 -20.48 13.50
N LEU A 520 -21.84 -21.62 14.18
CA LEU A 520 -23.04 -21.89 14.98
C LEU A 520 -22.82 -21.46 16.43
N TYR A 521 -21.91 -22.12 17.14
CA TYR A 521 -21.77 -21.99 18.60
C TYR A 521 -21.34 -20.59 19.06
N HIS A 522 -20.42 -19.92 18.34
CA HIS A 522 -20.00 -18.55 18.66
C HIS A 522 -21.04 -17.49 18.25
N ARG A 523 -21.82 -17.73 17.19
CA ARG A 523 -22.90 -16.79 16.79
C ARG A 523 -24.01 -16.72 17.84
N VAL A 524 -24.34 -17.84 18.48
CA VAL A 524 -25.44 -17.96 19.46
C VAL A 524 -25.33 -16.92 20.58
N PRO A 525 -24.22 -16.83 21.35
CA PRO A 525 -24.12 -15.89 22.45
C PRO A 525 -23.99 -14.42 21.99
N ILE A 526 -23.39 -14.13 20.83
CA ILE A 526 -23.30 -12.76 20.29
C ILE A 526 -24.70 -12.19 19.97
N LEU A 527 -25.56 -13.01 19.35
CA LEU A 527 -26.93 -12.65 19.00
C LEU A 527 -27.95 -12.98 20.11
N GLU A 528 -27.49 -13.22 21.35
CA GLU A 528 -28.39 -13.46 22.47
C GLU A 528 -29.22 -12.19 22.78
N PRO A 529 -30.56 -12.25 22.73
CA PRO A 529 -31.40 -11.08 22.97
C PRO A 529 -31.29 -10.48 24.37
N ASN A 530 -30.94 -11.30 25.37
CA ASN A 530 -30.79 -10.86 26.76
C ASN A 530 -29.38 -10.35 27.09
N LEU A 531 -28.45 -10.35 26.13
CA LEU A 531 -27.13 -9.75 26.31
C LEU A 531 -27.25 -8.21 26.45
N ARG A 532 -26.56 -7.63 27.44
CA ARG A 532 -26.56 -6.19 27.74
C ARG A 532 -25.16 -5.59 27.75
N SER A 533 -24.20 -6.31 28.32
CA SER A 533 -22.80 -5.90 28.35
C SER A 533 -21.89 -7.00 27.85
N ILE A 534 -20.73 -6.60 27.33
CA ILE A 534 -19.66 -7.48 26.87
C ILE A 534 -18.33 -7.06 27.47
N GLY A 535 -17.42 -8.02 27.64
CA GLY A 535 -16.00 -7.76 27.87
C GLY A 535 -15.21 -8.02 26.60
N PHE A 536 -14.19 -7.21 26.34
CA PHE A 536 -13.27 -7.44 25.22
C PHE A 536 -11.81 -7.31 25.65
N GLY A 537 -10.97 -8.21 25.13
CA GLY A 537 -9.53 -8.10 25.26
C GLY A 537 -8.83 -8.84 24.14
N CYS A 538 -7.70 -8.32 23.69
CA CYS A 538 -6.86 -8.97 22.70
C CYS A 538 -5.38 -8.80 23.05
N ALA A 539 -4.58 -9.77 22.63
CA ALA A 539 -3.12 -9.74 22.74
C ALA A 539 -2.50 -10.41 21.51
N ARG A 540 -1.34 -9.93 21.07
CA ARG A 540 -0.64 -10.51 19.91
C ARG A 540 0.42 -11.51 20.36
N GLY A 541 0.29 -12.75 19.91
CA GLY A 541 1.23 -13.85 20.10
C GLY A 541 2.21 -14.04 18.93
N ARG A 542 3.07 -15.06 19.03
CA ARG A 542 4.21 -15.25 18.11
C ARG A 542 3.82 -16.00 16.85
N ARG A 543 3.20 -17.19 16.99
CA ARG A 543 3.01 -18.16 15.89
C ARG A 543 1.55 -18.21 15.41
N GLN A 544 0.62 -17.93 16.31
CA GLN A 544 -0.82 -17.98 16.12
C GLN A 544 -1.41 -16.59 15.90
N GLY A 545 -0.60 -15.52 15.85
CA GLY A 545 -1.08 -14.16 15.61
C GLY A 545 -1.86 -13.58 16.79
N TRP A 546 -3.03 -13.01 16.54
CA TRP A 546 -3.84 -12.40 17.59
C TRP A 546 -4.66 -13.44 18.37
N VAL A 547 -4.69 -13.28 19.68
CA VAL A 547 -5.69 -13.88 20.56
C VAL A 547 -6.73 -12.81 20.87
N THR A 548 -7.99 -13.13 20.59
CA THR A 548 -9.15 -12.27 20.84
C THR A 548 -10.11 -12.99 21.77
N VAL A 549 -10.51 -12.32 22.85
CA VAL A 549 -11.39 -12.85 23.88
C VAL A 549 -12.59 -11.91 24.02
N LEU A 550 -13.79 -12.42 23.77
CA LEU A 550 -15.04 -11.67 23.85
C LEU A 550 -15.97 -12.32 24.89
N ASN A 551 -16.09 -11.72 26.07
CA ASN A 551 -17.01 -12.20 27.10
C ASN A 551 -18.44 -11.82 26.74
N VAL A 552 -19.19 -12.81 26.30
CA VAL A 552 -20.61 -12.74 25.92
C VAL A 552 -21.50 -13.54 26.87
N GLY A 553 -20.92 -14.29 27.81
CA GLY A 553 -21.65 -15.10 28.77
C GLY A 553 -22.11 -14.32 30.02
N THR A 554 -21.29 -13.39 30.51
CA THR A 554 -21.48 -12.80 31.85
C THR A 554 -22.53 -11.68 31.87
N GLY A 555 -22.56 -10.83 30.82
CA GLY A 555 -23.44 -9.66 30.74
C GLY A 555 -24.88 -9.94 30.29
N ARG A 556 -25.37 -11.18 30.46
CA ARG A 556 -26.71 -11.61 30.06
C ARG A 556 -27.71 -11.45 31.20
N GLU A 557 -28.83 -10.78 30.94
CA GLU A 557 -29.98 -10.73 31.86
C GLU A 557 -30.63 -12.11 32.05
N LYS A 558 -31.09 -12.39 33.26
CA LYS A 558 -31.88 -13.60 33.56
C LYS A 558 -33.30 -13.43 33.05
N GLY A 559 -33.79 -14.38 32.25
CA GLY A 559 -35.17 -14.40 31.76
C GLY A 559 -35.31 -15.14 30.44
N PRO A 560 -36.55 -15.44 29.99
CA PRO A 560 -36.78 -16.02 28.68
C PRO A 560 -36.37 -15.03 27.58
N ARG A 561 -36.00 -15.53 26.41
CA ARG A 561 -35.76 -14.66 25.25
C ARG A 561 -37.08 -14.02 24.81
N PRO A 562 -37.10 -12.72 24.50
CA PRO A 562 -38.32 -11.99 24.16
C PRO A 562 -38.87 -12.31 22.77
N HIS A 563 -38.04 -12.74 21.81
CA HIS A 563 -38.45 -13.06 20.45
C HIS A 563 -37.45 -13.96 19.74
N ALA A 564 -37.87 -14.55 18.61
CA ALA A 564 -37.00 -15.34 17.75
C ALA A 564 -36.07 -14.47 16.91
N VAL A 565 -34.83 -14.91 16.74
CA VAL A 565 -33.79 -14.20 15.96
C VAL A 565 -33.44 -15.06 14.74
N PHE A 566 -33.23 -14.42 13.59
CA PHE A 566 -32.89 -15.09 12.33
C PHE A 566 -31.60 -14.50 11.78
N TYR A 567 -30.70 -15.35 11.31
CA TYR A 567 -29.46 -14.88 10.70
C TYR A 567 -28.97 -15.83 9.60
N PRO A 568 -28.58 -15.38 8.39
CA PRO A 568 -28.75 -14.02 7.86
C PRO A 568 -30.18 -13.51 7.95
N VAL A 569 -30.34 -12.19 8.11
CA VAL A 569 -31.66 -11.56 8.27
C VAL A 569 -32.37 -11.46 6.90
N PRO A 570 -33.70 -11.31 6.86
CA PRO A 570 -34.42 -11.13 5.60
C PRO A 570 -33.83 -10.02 4.74
N ASP A 571 -33.59 -10.34 3.46
CA ASP A 571 -33.04 -9.45 2.43
C ASP A 571 -31.61 -8.95 2.70
N GLN A 572 -30.88 -9.57 3.65
CA GLN A 572 -29.48 -9.23 3.89
C GLN A 572 -28.62 -9.54 2.66
N VAL A 573 -27.74 -8.60 2.29
CA VAL A 573 -26.79 -8.74 1.18
C VAL A 573 -25.36 -8.79 1.71
N GLY A 574 -24.43 -9.29 0.90
CA GLY A 574 -23.02 -9.36 1.29
C GLY A 574 -22.70 -10.50 2.27
N ILE A 575 -23.49 -11.58 2.25
CA ILE A 575 -23.25 -12.74 3.12
C ILE A 575 -22.00 -13.49 2.65
N PRO A 576 -21.03 -13.79 3.55
CA PRO A 576 -19.88 -14.60 3.18
C PRO A 576 -20.28 -15.95 2.59
N LEU A 577 -19.37 -16.55 1.83
CA LEU A 577 -19.70 -17.76 1.06
C LEU A 577 -19.61 -19.04 1.89
N ASN A 578 -18.79 -19.03 2.94
CA ASN A 578 -18.30 -20.23 3.58
C ASN A 578 -18.48 -20.20 5.09
N PHE A 579 -18.64 -21.40 5.65
CA PHE A 579 -18.27 -21.69 7.02
C PHE A 579 -16.73 -21.65 7.15
N PRO A 580 -16.14 -21.18 8.26
CA PRO A 580 -14.70 -21.08 8.44
C PRO A 580 -13.96 -22.41 8.26
N ASN A 581 -12.79 -22.33 7.64
CA ASN A 581 -12.04 -23.49 7.17
C ASN A 581 -11.28 -24.21 8.28
N GLY A 582 -10.83 -23.44 9.28
CA GLY A 582 -10.31 -23.99 10.53
C GLY A 582 -11.40 -24.68 11.35
N GLY A 583 -12.66 -24.60 10.91
CA GLY A 583 -13.82 -25.11 11.61
C GLY A 583 -14.26 -24.21 12.74
N GLU A 584 -15.20 -24.74 13.50
CA GLU A 584 -15.58 -24.24 14.82
C GLU A 584 -15.25 -25.36 15.81
N GLU A 585 -14.79 -25.01 17.00
CA GLU A 585 -14.67 -25.94 18.11
C GLU A 585 -15.63 -25.46 19.21
N PRO A 586 -16.69 -26.22 19.56
CA PRO A 586 -17.02 -27.56 19.05
C PRO A 586 -17.46 -27.59 17.57
N ASN A 587 -17.17 -28.67 16.86
CA ASN A 587 -17.54 -28.78 15.44
C ASN A 587 -19.05 -29.04 15.25
N PRO A 588 -19.79 -28.18 14.52
CA PRO A 588 -21.22 -28.36 14.23
C PRO A 588 -21.50 -29.31 13.04
N ILE A 589 -20.47 -29.76 12.33
CA ILE A 589 -20.58 -30.72 11.21
C ILE A 589 -19.56 -31.86 11.39
N PRO A 590 -19.64 -32.64 12.49
CA PRO A 590 -18.63 -33.66 12.82
C PRO A 590 -18.51 -34.78 11.78
N GLU A 591 -19.54 -34.98 10.94
CA GLU A 591 -19.54 -35.96 9.85
C GLU A 591 -18.74 -35.50 8.62
N SER A 592 -18.46 -34.19 8.50
CA SER A 592 -17.73 -33.64 7.36
C SER A 592 -16.25 -34.01 7.42
N LYS A 593 -15.73 -34.61 6.34
CA LYS A 593 -14.30 -34.98 6.22
C LYS A 593 -13.44 -33.87 5.62
N THR A 594 -14.04 -32.83 5.04
CA THR A 594 -13.32 -31.79 4.31
C THR A 594 -13.35 -30.43 5.00
N GLY A 595 -14.25 -30.21 5.95
CA GLY A 595 -14.50 -28.89 6.58
C GLY A 595 -15.04 -27.82 5.63
N ARG A 596 -15.11 -28.11 4.32
CA ARG A 596 -15.48 -27.16 3.27
C ARG A 596 -17.00 -27.07 3.18
N ALA A 597 -17.57 -26.05 3.79
CA ALA A 597 -19.01 -25.86 3.92
C ALA A 597 -19.44 -24.42 3.61
N GLY A 598 -20.71 -24.24 3.27
CA GLY A 598 -21.29 -22.92 3.03
C GLY A 598 -21.70 -22.22 4.33
N TYR A 599 -21.92 -20.91 4.23
CA TYR A 599 -22.27 -20.07 5.38
C TYR A 599 -23.51 -20.58 6.15
N PRO A 600 -23.51 -20.63 7.49
CA PRO A 600 -24.64 -21.12 8.27
C PRO A 600 -25.83 -20.16 8.25
N VAL A 601 -27.03 -20.72 8.17
CA VAL A 601 -28.30 -20.05 8.46
C VAL A 601 -28.83 -20.55 9.79
N THR A 602 -29.12 -19.64 10.73
CA THR A 602 -29.57 -19.94 12.08
C THR A 602 -30.91 -19.28 12.41
N ALA A 603 -31.74 -19.98 13.17
CA ALA A 603 -32.96 -19.45 13.77
C ALA A 603 -33.02 -19.82 15.26
N PHE A 604 -33.02 -18.80 16.11
CA PHE A 604 -32.99 -18.92 17.57
C PHE A 604 -34.40 -18.71 18.13
N PHE A 605 -34.88 -19.61 18.98
CA PHE A 605 -36.19 -19.52 19.65
C PHE A 605 -36.04 -19.37 21.16
N ALA A 606 -37.13 -18.99 21.83
CA ALA A 606 -37.14 -18.79 23.27
C ALA A 606 -36.94 -20.09 24.05
N ASP A 607 -36.23 -20.02 25.18
CA ASP A 607 -35.82 -21.20 25.98
C ASP A 607 -37.01 -22.07 26.42
N ARG A 608 -38.18 -21.47 26.67
CA ARG A 608 -39.40 -22.18 27.09
C ARG A 608 -40.38 -22.48 25.95
N GLU A 609 -40.08 -22.05 24.73
CA GLU A 609 -40.92 -22.25 23.55
C GLU A 609 -40.06 -22.64 22.32
N PRO A 610 -39.37 -23.80 22.34
CA PRO A 610 -38.63 -24.27 21.18
C PRO A 610 -39.57 -24.56 20.00
N LEU A 611 -39.06 -24.41 18.78
CA LEU A 611 -39.75 -24.92 17.60
C LEU A 611 -39.61 -26.45 17.56
N GLN A 612 -40.72 -27.16 17.76
CA GLN A 612 -40.78 -28.62 17.76
C GLN A 612 -40.97 -29.17 16.35
N LYS A 613 -40.48 -30.39 16.09
CA LYS A 613 -40.58 -31.06 14.78
C LYS A 613 -40.10 -30.18 13.63
N ALA A 614 -38.99 -29.48 13.86
CA ALA A 614 -38.49 -28.48 12.95
C ALA A 614 -37.96 -29.11 11.65
N THR A 615 -38.37 -28.55 10.51
CA THR A 615 -37.78 -28.82 9.19
C THR A 615 -37.24 -27.53 8.61
N ALA A 616 -36.17 -27.61 7.82
CA ALA A 616 -35.59 -26.44 7.17
C ALA A 616 -34.98 -26.81 5.82
N SER A 617 -35.08 -25.89 4.85
CA SER A 617 -34.52 -26.05 3.51
C SER A 617 -33.88 -24.76 3.00
N LEU A 618 -32.92 -24.92 2.09
CA LEU A 618 -32.24 -23.85 1.39
C LEU A 618 -32.34 -24.10 -0.12
N THR A 619 -32.77 -23.11 -0.89
CA THR A 619 -32.83 -23.18 -2.36
C THR A 619 -32.11 -22.00 -3.00
N ASN A 620 -31.57 -22.19 -4.20
CA ASN A 620 -30.93 -21.11 -4.95
C ASN A 620 -31.96 -20.24 -5.70
N ALA A 621 -31.49 -19.24 -6.44
CA ALA A 621 -32.35 -18.35 -7.23
C ALA A 621 -33.18 -19.06 -8.33
N LYS A 622 -32.78 -20.26 -8.75
CA LYS A 622 -33.52 -21.10 -9.72
C LYS A 622 -34.55 -22.01 -9.05
N GLY A 623 -34.64 -22.00 -7.72
CA GLY A 623 -35.48 -22.91 -6.94
C GLY A 623 -34.88 -24.30 -6.74
N GLU A 624 -33.62 -24.52 -7.13
CA GLU A 624 -32.94 -25.81 -6.93
C GLU A 624 -32.53 -25.96 -5.46
N ALA A 625 -32.73 -27.16 -4.89
CA ALA A 625 -32.36 -27.46 -3.51
C ALA A 625 -30.83 -27.46 -3.32
N VAL A 626 -30.38 -26.78 -2.26
CA VAL A 626 -28.99 -26.77 -1.82
C VAL A 626 -28.82 -27.83 -0.73
N PRO A 627 -27.99 -28.86 -0.92
CA PRO A 627 -27.76 -29.87 0.10
C PRO A 627 -27.20 -29.24 1.38
N CYS A 628 -27.84 -29.50 2.53
CA CYS A 628 -27.43 -28.95 3.82
C CYS A 628 -27.30 -30.05 4.88
N TRP A 629 -26.47 -29.80 5.89
CA TRP A 629 -26.63 -30.39 7.22
C TRP A 629 -27.66 -29.55 7.97
N LEU A 630 -28.62 -30.21 8.62
CA LEU A 630 -29.64 -29.60 9.45
C LEU A 630 -29.46 -30.06 10.89
N SER A 631 -29.31 -29.11 11.81
CA SER A 631 -29.42 -29.37 13.24
C SER A 631 -30.61 -28.63 13.84
N THR A 632 -31.24 -29.28 14.82
CA THR A 632 -32.40 -28.76 15.55
C THR A 632 -32.19 -28.99 17.05
N PRO A 633 -33.03 -28.40 17.93
CA PRO A 633 -32.96 -28.72 19.36
C PRO A 633 -33.23 -30.19 19.67
N GLU A 634 -34.07 -30.86 18.86
CA GLU A 634 -34.39 -32.29 18.99
C GLU A 634 -33.29 -33.19 18.42
N ASN A 635 -32.54 -32.71 17.42
CA ASN A 635 -31.41 -33.38 16.80
C ASN A 635 -30.21 -32.42 16.69
N PRO A 636 -29.45 -32.22 17.78
CA PRO A 636 -28.37 -31.23 17.84
C PRO A 636 -27.20 -31.62 16.93
N ALA A 637 -26.50 -30.60 16.44
CA ALA A 637 -25.35 -30.73 15.54
C ALA A 637 -24.24 -31.63 16.14
N ASN A 638 -24.03 -31.49 17.45
CA ASN A 638 -23.18 -32.37 18.22
C ASN A 638 -23.85 -32.69 19.56
N PRO A 639 -24.29 -33.94 19.81
CA PRO A 639 -25.00 -34.31 21.04
C PRO A 639 -24.25 -33.97 22.34
N LYS A 640 -22.91 -33.99 22.32
CA LYS A 640 -22.09 -33.63 23.50
C LYS A 640 -22.20 -32.15 23.87
N PHE A 641 -22.53 -31.29 22.90
CA PHE A 641 -22.57 -29.84 23.04
C PHE A 641 -23.97 -29.26 22.79
N ALA A 642 -25.01 -30.09 22.89
CA ALA A 642 -26.42 -29.71 22.69
C ALA A 642 -26.84 -28.49 23.54
N LYS A 643 -26.29 -28.36 24.76
CA LYS A 643 -26.52 -27.22 25.64
C LYS A 643 -26.13 -25.87 25.00
N PHE A 644 -25.05 -25.84 24.24
CA PHE A 644 -24.53 -24.61 23.62
C PHE A 644 -25.30 -24.24 22.35
N GLN A 645 -25.83 -25.23 21.62
CA GLN A 645 -26.78 -24.96 20.54
C GLN A 645 -28.11 -24.42 21.09
N GLY A 646 -28.59 -24.99 22.20
CA GLY A 646 -29.85 -24.61 22.84
C GLY A 646 -31.04 -24.71 21.88
N ASN A 647 -31.96 -23.73 21.95
CA ASN A 647 -33.15 -23.68 21.09
C ASN A 647 -32.87 -23.07 19.72
N THR A 648 -31.80 -23.49 19.06
CA THR A 648 -31.34 -22.98 17.77
C THR A 648 -31.46 -24.06 16.69
N ILE A 649 -32.03 -23.68 15.55
CA ILE A 649 -32.00 -24.46 14.30
C ILE A 649 -30.86 -23.92 13.44
N CYS A 650 -30.07 -24.81 12.83
CA CYS A 650 -28.99 -24.42 11.93
C CYS A 650 -29.03 -25.22 10.62
N LEU A 651 -28.88 -24.52 9.49
CA LEU A 651 -28.60 -25.07 8.17
C LEU A 651 -27.18 -24.69 7.75
N ILE A 652 -26.35 -25.68 7.43
CA ILE A 652 -25.02 -25.46 6.86
C ILE A 652 -24.97 -26.14 5.50
N ALA A 653 -24.74 -25.40 4.41
CA ALA A 653 -24.67 -25.99 3.08
C ALA A 653 -23.44 -26.91 2.96
N LYS A 654 -23.59 -28.05 2.27
CA LYS A 654 -22.53 -29.06 2.08
C LYS A 654 -21.42 -28.61 1.13
N SER A 655 -21.52 -27.40 0.58
CA SER A 655 -20.51 -26.78 -0.27
C SER A 655 -20.58 -25.25 -0.10
N PRO A 656 -19.47 -24.54 -0.36
CA PRO A 656 -19.43 -23.09 -0.50
C PRO A 656 -20.62 -22.54 -1.29
N LEU A 657 -21.21 -21.45 -0.79
CA LEU A 657 -22.24 -20.74 -1.53
C LEU A 657 -21.62 -20.01 -2.74
N THR A 658 -22.42 -19.81 -3.78
CA THR A 658 -21.99 -19.14 -5.01
C THR A 658 -21.90 -17.63 -4.77
N PRO A 659 -20.87 -16.92 -5.28
CA PRO A 659 -20.77 -15.47 -5.17
C PRO A 659 -21.98 -14.74 -5.81
N ASN A 660 -22.33 -13.57 -5.29
CA ASN A 660 -23.38 -12.68 -5.83
C ASN A 660 -24.71 -13.40 -6.14
N SER A 661 -25.07 -14.39 -5.33
CA SER A 661 -26.21 -15.28 -5.59
C SER A 661 -27.24 -15.15 -4.48
N THR A 662 -28.52 -15.18 -4.86
CA THR A 662 -29.63 -15.12 -3.91
C THR A 662 -30.06 -16.55 -3.53
N TYR A 663 -30.24 -16.77 -2.24
CA TYR A 663 -30.73 -18.01 -1.67
C TYR A 663 -32.01 -17.77 -0.88
N HIS A 664 -32.94 -18.73 -0.92
CA HIS A 664 -34.19 -18.71 -0.18
C HIS A 664 -34.16 -19.76 0.93
N VAL A 665 -34.58 -19.36 2.12
CA VAL A 665 -34.66 -20.20 3.31
C VAL A 665 -36.13 -20.43 3.64
N GLU A 666 -36.46 -21.66 4.01
CA GLU A 666 -37.74 -22.03 4.58
C GLU A 666 -37.52 -22.82 5.86
N ILE A 667 -38.14 -22.39 6.97
CA ILE A 667 -38.18 -23.13 8.24
C ILE A 667 -39.63 -23.34 8.62
N GLN A 668 -39.98 -24.56 9.02
CA GLN A 668 -41.32 -24.93 9.48
C GLN A 668 -41.25 -25.79 10.75
N GLY A 669 -42.35 -25.82 11.50
CA GLY A 669 -42.48 -26.67 12.67
C GLY A 669 -43.72 -26.32 13.49
N THR A 670 -43.70 -26.68 14.77
CA THR A 670 -44.75 -26.34 15.75
C THR A 670 -44.18 -25.42 16.82
N LEU A 671 -44.69 -24.19 16.92
CA LEU A 671 -44.30 -23.21 17.94
C LEU A 671 -45.49 -22.97 18.87
N ALA A 672 -45.29 -23.12 20.19
CA ALA A 672 -46.35 -22.98 21.19
C ALA A 672 -47.64 -23.75 20.83
N ARG A 673 -47.49 -25.00 20.35
CA ARG A 673 -48.57 -25.91 19.89
C ARG A 673 -49.33 -25.45 18.63
N LYS A 674 -48.84 -24.45 17.90
CA LYS A 674 -49.42 -23.99 16.62
C LYS A 674 -48.47 -24.26 15.46
N PRO A 675 -48.99 -24.61 14.26
CA PRO A 675 -48.17 -24.63 13.05
C PRO A 675 -47.48 -23.28 12.84
N TRP A 676 -46.19 -23.32 12.55
CA TRP A 676 -45.37 -22.14 12.32
C TRP A 676 -44.48 -22.35 11.10
N ALA A 677 -44.37 -21.32 10.27
CA ALA A 677 -43.50 -21.32 9.10
C ALA A 677 -42.95 -19.92 8.84
N LYS A 678 -41.72 -19.84 8.35
CA LYS A 678 -41.09 -18.60 7.89
C LYS A 678 -40.28 -18.84 6.62
N LYS A 679 -40.45 -17.94 5.65
CA LYS A 679 -39.68 -17.87 4.41
C LYS A 679 -38.98 -16.52 4.33
N TRP A 680 -37.72 -16.53 3.91
CA TRP A 680 -36.99 -15.31 3.57
C TRP A 680 -35.86 -15.62 2.59
N LYS A 681 -35.12 -14.59 2.19
CA LYS A 681 -33.97 -14.72 1.32
C LYS A 681 -32.80 -13.87 1.82
N PHE A 682 -31.61 -14.21 1.33
CA PHE A 682 -30.40 -13.40 1.49
C PHE A 682 -29.56 -13.49 0.21
N THR A 683 -28.62 -12.57 0.04
CA THR A 683 -27.69 -12.53 -1.11
C THR A 683 -26.25 -12.60 -0.63
N THR A 684 -25.49 -13.52 -1.20
CA THR A 684 -24.07 -13.67 -0.90
C THR A 684 -23.23 -12.50 -1.44
N ALA A 685 -22.10 -12.25 -0.79
CA ALA A 685 -21.10 -11.30 -1.24
C ALA A 685 -20.47 -11.75 -2.58
N ASP A 686 -19.70 -10.84 -3.19
CA ASP A 686 -18.67 -11.24 -4.14
C ASP A 686 -17.54 -12.00 -3.40
N THR A 687 -16.46 -12.36 -4.08
CA THR A 687 -15.32 -13.03 -3.42
C THR A 687 -14.55 -12.12 -2.45
N GLY A 688 -15.04 -10.91 -2.13
CA GLY A 688 -14.55 -10.00 -1.09
C GLY A 688 -13.31 -9.18 -1.49
N LEU A 689 -12.37 -9.78 -2.23
CA LEU A 689 -11.18 -9.11 -2.75
C LEU A 689 -10.90 -9.64 -4.16
N SER A 690 -10.80 -8.75 -5.15
CA SER A 690 -10.33 -9.15 -6.48
C SER A 690 -8.83 -9.41 -6.44
N VAL A 691 -8.32 -10.31 -7.30
CA VAL A 691 -6.88 -10.54 -7.48
C VAL A 691 -6.15 -9.21 -7.72
N GLN A 692 -6.76 -8.30 -8.49
CA GLN A 692 -6.19 -6.98 -8.76
C GLN A 692 -6.03 -6.12 -7.49
N ASN A 693 -7.06 -6.05 -6.65
CA ASN A 693 -7.00 -5.28 -5.40
C ASN A 693 -6.02 -5.90 -4.40
N ALA A 694 -5.96 -7.23 -4.35
CA ALA A 694 -4.98 -7.96 -3.55
C ALA A 694 -3.55 -7.64 -3.99
N THR A 695 -3.28 -7.75 -5.29
CA THR A 695 -1.98 -7.43 -5.90
C THR A 695 -1.57 -5.99 -5.58
N GLN A 696 -2.46 -5.02 -5.74
CA GLN A 696 -2.14 -3.62 -5.44
C GLN A 696 -1.79 -3.43 -3.96
N SER A 697 -2.59 -4.01 -3.05
CA SER A 697 -2.35 -3.91 -1.60
C SER A 697 -1.00 -4.50 -1.20
N VAL A 698 -0.60 -5.62 -1.81
CA VAL A 698 0.69 -6.27 -1.60
C VAL A 698 1.85 -5.37 -2.04
N VAL A 699 1.76 -4.80 -3.25
CA VAL A 699 2.79 -3.91 -3.79
C VAL A 699 2.91 -2.64 -2.94
N ASP A 700 1.79 -2.05 -2.56
CA ASP A 700 1.77 -0.84 -1.72
C ASP A 700 2.40 -1.11 -0.36
N ARG A 701 2.04 -2.23 0.29
CA ARG A 701 2.61 -2.63 1.58
C ARG A 701 4.11 -2.89 1.48
N LEU A 702 4.56 -3.58 0.43
CA LEU A 702 5.97 -3.87 0.19
C LEU A 702 6.76 -2.57 -0.05
N ASN A 703 6.24 -1.67 -0.89
CA ASN A 703 6.88 -0.40 -1.17
C ASN A 703 6.88 0.55 0.03
N ALA A 704 5.85 0.52 0.89
CA ALA A 704 5.87 1.26 2.15
C ALA A 704 7.00 0.79 3.09
N ASN A 705 7.23 -0.53 3.17
CA ASN A 705 8.34 -1.09 3.94
C ASN A 705 9.70 -0.72 3.34
N ARG A 706 9.84 -0.75 2.01
CA ARG A 706 11.05 -0.32 1.30
C ARG A 706 11.34 1.17 1.50
N ALA A 707 10.33 2.03 1.36
CA ALA A 707 10.46 3.47 1.58
C ALA A 707 10.88 3.79 3.02
N ARG A 708 10.31 3.08 4.02
CA ARG A 708 10.72 3.20 5.42
C ARG A 708 12.21 2.85 5.60
N ALA A 709 12.69 1.83 4.91
CA ALA A 709 14.09 1.42 4.89
C ALA A 709 15.01 2.31 4.02
N GLY A 710 14.49 3.40 3.45
CA GLY A 710 15.25 4.31 2.58
C GLY A 710 15.50 3.78 1.17
N LEU A 711 14.75 2.76 0.73
CA LEU A 711 14.93 2.12 -0.56
C LEU A 711 13.92 2.59 -1.60
N SER A 712 14.34 2.56 -2.87
CA SER A 712 13.48 2.82 -4.02
C SER A 712 12.35 1.80 -4.12
N ALA A 713 11.19 2.25 -4.61
CA ALA A 713 10.04 1.41 -4.85
C ALA A 713 10.35 0.36 -5.93
N VAL A 714 9.77 -0.83 -5.78
CA VAL A 714 9.73 -1.82 -6.85
C VAL A 714 8.47 -1.65 -7.68
N VAL A 715 8.54 -2.05 -8.94
CA VAL A 715 7.40 -2.11 -9.85
C VAL A 715 7.04 -3.55 -10.19
N LEU A 716 5.76 -3.79 -10.51
CA LEU A 716 5.34 -5.09 -11.03
C LEU A 716 5.87 -5.28 -12.45
N ASP A 717 6.47 -6.44 -12.68
CA ASP A 717 6.80 -6.92 -14.02
C ASP A 717 5.72 -7.87 -14.51
N GLU A 718 5.12 -7.58 -15.67
CA GLU A 718 4.01 -8.35 -16.22
C GLU A 718 4.40 -9.79 -16.56
N ASN A 719 5.62 -10.03 -17.05
CA ASN A 719 6.08 -11.36 -17.41
C ASN A 719 6.39 -12.19 -16.15
N LEU A 720 7.05 -11.61 -15.16
CA LEU A 720 7.26 -12.28 -13.88
C LEU A 720 5.92 -12.58 -13.19
N SER A 721 5.01 -11.61 -13.20
CA SER A 721 3.68 -11.74 -12.58
C SER A 721 2.84 -12.81 -13.27
N ARG A 722 2.95 -12.97 -14.59
CA ARG A 722 2.27 -14.05 -15.32
C ARG A 722 2.70 -15.43 -14.81
N GLY A 723 4.01 -15.66 -14.64
CA GLY A 723 4.53 -16.90 -14.06
C GLY A 723 4.03 -17.13 -12.63
N CYS A 724 4.10 -16.10 -11.78
CA CYS A 724 3.59 -16.17 -10.41
C CYS A 724 2.09 -16.50 -10.36
N GLN A 725 1.28 -15.92 -11.25
CA GLN A 725 -0.15 -16.15 -11.32
C GLN A 725 -0.47 -17.59 -11.73
N ARG A 726 0.24 -18.12 -12.73
CA ARG A 726 0.10 -19.52 -13.15
C ARG A 726 0.41 -20.50 -12.02
N HIS A 727 1.49 -20.22 -11.28
CA HIS A 727 1.85 -21.06 -10.14
C HIS A 727 0.80 -20.98 -9.02
N ALA A 728 0.26 -19.80 -8.72
CA ALA A 728 -0.82 -19.66 -7.73
C ALA A 728 -2.08 -20.44 -8.14
N GLU A 729 -2.45 -20.42 -9.43
CA GLU A 729 -3.56 -21.21 -9.98
C GLU A 729 -3.30 -22.72 -9.86
N TYR A 730 -2.09 -23.17 -10.21
CA TYR A 730 -1.66 -24.56 -10.06
C TYR A 730 -1.82 -25.05 -8.62
N LEU A 731 -1.37 -24.27 -7.64
CA LEU A 731 -1.48 -24.60 -6.22
C LEU A 731 -2.94 -24.74 -5.77
N VAL A 732 -3.84 -23.86 -6.22
CA VAL A 732 -5.28 -23.97 -5.89
C VAL A 732 -5.92 -25.21 -6.53
N LYS A 733 -5.61 -25.47 -7.81
CA LYS A 733 -6.22 -26.56 -8.56
C LYS A 733 -5.78 -27.94 -8.07
N ASN A 734 -4.58 -28.05 -7.53
CA ASN A 734 -3.99 -29.31 -7.09
C ASN A 734 -3.87 -29.45 -5.57
N ALA A 735 -4.44 -28.52 -4.79
CA ALA A 735 -4.25 -28.44 -3.34
C ALA A 735 -4.43 -29.79 -2.60
N ASP A 736 -5.50 -30.53 -2.88
CA ASP A 736 -5.78 -31.81 -2.21
C ASP A 736 -4.76 -32.91 -2.56
N VAL A 737 -4.23 -32.89 -3.79
CA VAL A 737 -3.23 -33.86 -4.26
C VAL A 737 -1.87 -33.53 -3.67
N LEU A 738 -1.47 -32.26 -3.72
CA LEU A 738 -0.19 -31.77 -3.19
C LEU A 738 -0.08 -32.03 -1.68
N ILE A 739 -1.17 -31.82 -0.92
CA ILE A 739 -1.22 -32.12 0.52
C ILE A 739 -1.01 -33.62 0.77
N LYS A 740 -1.73 -34.49 0.05
CA LYS A 740 -1.61 -35.96 0.21
C LYS A 740 -0.20 -36.46 -0.13
N MET A 741 0.47 -35.84 -1.09
CA MET A 741 1.81 -36.21 -1.52
C MET A 741 2.91 -35.53 -0.69
N ASN A 742 2.57 -34.61 0.22
CA ASN A 742 3.53 -33.75 0.91
C ASN A 742 4.50 -33.05 -0.06
N ALA A 743 3.96 -32.58 -1.20
CA ALA A 743 4.76 -32.00 -2.27
C ALA A 743 5.29 -30.59 -1.88
N PRO A 744 6.50 -30.22 -2.32
CA PRO A 744 7.05 -28.89 -2.06
C PRO A 744 6.23 -27.82 -2.78
N VAL A 745 5.97 -26.71 -2.09
CA VAL A 745 5.18 -25.59 -2.63
C VAL A 745 5.94 -24.73 -3.65
N ASN A 746 7.25 -24.95 -3.81
CA ASN A 746 8.13 -24.22 -4.72
C ASN A 746 8.44 -25.00 -6.01
N ASP A 747 7.60 -25.99 -6.34
CA ASP A 747 7.76 -26.83 -7.53
C ASP A 747 6.41 -27.12 -8.20
N GLU A 748 6.45 -27.52 -9.46
CA GLU A 748 5.27 -28.04 -10.17
C GLU A 748 5.57 -29.41 -10.76
N ASP A 749 4.71 -30.38 -10.47
CA ASP A 749 4.71 -31.68 -11.15
C ASP A 749 4.10 -31.55 -12.56
N ALA A 750 4.90 -31.87 -13.57
CA ALA A 750 4.52 -31.83 -14.98
C ALA A 750 3.37 -32.77 -15.35
N GLN A 751 3.05 -33.76 -14.51
CA GLN A 751 1.94 -34.69 -14.72
C GLN A 751 0.61 -34.17 -14.18
N LEU A 752 0.62 -33.15 -13.32
CA LEU A 752 -0.59 -32.60 -12.73
C LEU A 752 -1.25 -31.55 -13.64
N PRO A 753 -2.58 -31.46 -13.65
CA PRO A 753 -3.28 -30.48 -14.47
C PRO A 753 -2.89 -29.06 -14.07
N TRP A 754 -2.94 -28.12 -15.03
CA TRP A 754 -2.52 -26.73 -14.87
C TRP A 754 -1.02 -26.48 -14.70
N TYR A 755 -0.17 -27.51 -14.90
CA TYR A 755 1.27 -27.31 -15.03
C TYR A 755 1.62 -26.32 -16.15
N THR A 756 2.57 -25.43 -15.89
CA THR A 756 3.18 -24.59 -16.93
C THR A 756 4.68 -24.42 -16.69
N ILE A 757 5.47 -24.36 -17.77
CA ILE A 757 6.91 -24.07 -17.66
C ILE A 757 7.16 -22.69 -17.03
N GLU A 758 6.32 -21.70 -17.33
CA GLU A 758 6.41 -20.37 -16.72
C GLU A 758 6.11 -20.40 -15.21
N GLY A 759 5.10 -21.16 -14.79
CA GLY A 759 4.74 -21.35 -13.38
C GLY A 759 5.83 -22.07 -12.59
N ALA A 760 6.34 -23.19 -13.11
CA ALA A 760 7.43 -23.94 -12.50
C ALA A 760 8.70 -23.09 -12.32
N ARG A 761 9.07 -22.28 -13.31
CA ARG A 761 10.19 -21.33 -13.18
C ARG A 761 9.94 -20.27 -12.11
N ALA A 762 8.73 -19.72 -12.07
CA ALA A 762 8.36 -18.73 -11.06
C ALA A 762 8.40 -19.33 -9.66
N ALA A 763 7.92 -20.56 -9.47
CA ALA A 763 7.91 -21.27 -8.19
C ALA A 763 9.30 -21.34 -7.54
N GLN A 764 10.32 -21.68 -8.33
CA GLN A 764 11.72 -21.79 -7.89
C GLN A 764 12.36 -20.44 -7.52
N GLN A 765 11.79 -19.34 -8.00
CA GLN A 765 12.32 -17.98 -7.84
C GLN A 765 11.48 -17.10 -6.90
N SER A 766 10.49 -17.70 -6.22
CA SER A 766 9.50 -16.97 -5.45
C SER A 766 9.45 -17.37 -3.98
N LEU A 767 8.99 -16.42 -3.17
CA LEU A 767 8.45 -16.69 -1.85
C LEU A 767 6.98 -17.11 -2.05
N VAL A 768 6.63 -18.33 -1.62
CA VAL A 768 5.31 -18.93 -1.85
C VAL A 768 4.59 -19.10 -0.52
N PHE A 769 3.35 -18.63 -0.47
CA PHE A 769 2.46 -18.70 0.69
C PHE A 769 1.19 -19.41 0.31
N THR A 770 0.79 -20.37 1.12
CA THR A 770 -0.28 -21.28 0.73
C THR A 770 -1.57 -21.06 1.54
N ASN A 771 -1.55 -20.44 2.72
CA ASN A 771 -2.76 -20.30 3.54
C ASN A 771 -3.00 -18.85 4.00
N ALA A 772 -2.67 -17.86 3.16
CA ALA A 772 -2.78 -16.46 3.53
C ALA A 772 -4.25 -16.05 3.75
N PRO A 773 -4.65 -15.51 4.91
CA PRO A 773 -6.03 -15.06 5.13
C PRO A 773 -6.45 -13.98 4.13
N ILE A 774 -5.56 -13.01 3.93
CA ILE A 774 -5.55 -12.06 2.81
C ILE A 774 -4.12 -11.89 2.32
N PRO A 775 -3.88 -11.63 1.01
CA PRO A 775 -2.52 -11.60 0.46
C PRO A 775 -1.57 -10.57 1.09
N VAL A 776 -2.09 -9.42 1.51
CA VAL A 776 -1.26 -8.32 2.04
C VAL A 776 -0.61 -8.63 3.39
N LEU A 777 -1.25 -9.43 4.25
CA LEU A 777 -0.70 -9.78 5.58
C LEU A 777 0.61 -10.56 5.48
N GLN A 778 0.78 -11.35 4.41
CA GLN A 778 2.01 -12.12 4.20
C GLN A 778 3.25 -11.24 3.99
N ILE A 779 3.08 -9.97 3.57
CA ILE A 779 4.20 -9.04 3.50
C ILE A 779 4.74 -8.73 4.90
N ASP A 780 3.88 -8.70 5.92
CA ASP A 780 4.33 -8.46 7.29
C ASP A 780 5.10 -9.65 7.84
N ASP A 781 4.66 -10.88 7.58
CA ASP A 781 5.40 -12.10 7.93
C ASP A 781 6.78 -12.13 7.27
N LEU A 782 6.84 -11.79 5.98
CA LEU A 782 8.09 -11.68 5.24
C LEU A 782 9.04 -10.65 5.82
N MET A 783 8.50 -9.51 6.26
CA MET A 783 9.28 -8.46 6.91
C MET A 783 9.68 -8.83 8.34
N ALA A 784 8.93 -9.72 9.00
CA ALA A 784 9.21 -10.19 10.34
C ALA A 784 10.29 -11.29 10.35
N SER A 785 10.35 -12.16 9.33
CA SER A 785 11.46 -13.09 9.11
C SER A 785 12.66 -12.39 8.47
N PHE A 786 13.81 -12.37 9.14
CA PHE A 786 14.98 -11.68 8.58
C PHE A 786 15.54 -12.41 7.36
N SER A 787 15.47 -13.75 7.33
CA SER A 787 15.98 -14.53 6.19
C SER A 787 15.17 -14.32 4.90
N SER A 788 13.94 -13.82 5.02
CA SER A 788 13.11 -13.44 3.88
C SER A 788 13.18 -11.93 3.60
N ARG A 789 13.21 -11.10 4.66
CA ARG A 789 13.35 -9.64 4.59
C ARG A 789 14.56 -9.18 3.76
N VAL A 790 15.69 -9.91 3.84
CA VAL A 790 16.90 -9.58 3.05
C VAL A 790 16.66 -9.55 1.54
N TYR A 791 15.69 -10.30 1.03
CA TYR A 791 15.33 -10.27 -0.39
C TYR A 791 14.42 -9.10 -0.73
N VAL A 792 13.45 -8.83 0.15
CA VAL A 792 12.43 -7.78 -0.04
C VAL A 792 13.05 -6.39 0.07
N LEU A 793 14.00 -6.22 1.00
CA LEU A 793 14.76 -4.99 1.19
C LEU A 793 16.13 -5.02 0.48
N ASP A 794 16.33 -5.90 -0.49
CA ASP A 794 17.53 -5.85 -1.31
C ASP A 794 17.52 -4.54 -2.14
N PRO A 795 18.54 -3.68 -2.03
CA PRO A 795 18.58 -2.43 -2.79
C PRO A 795 18.69 -2.64 -4.31
N THR A 796 19.17 -3.81 -4.75
CA THR A 796 19.27 -4.17 -6.17
C THR A 796 17.93 -4.64 -6.75
N LEU A 797 16.94 -4.95 -5.90
CA LEU A 797 15.60 -5.34 -6.34
C LEU A 797 14.84 -4.13 -6.88
N GLN A 798 14.39 -4.22 -8.12
CA GLN A 798 13.70 -3.13 -8.84
C GLN A 798 12.33 -3.56 -9.37
N ARG A 799 12.22 -4.83 -9.75
CA ARG A 799 10.99 -5.42 -10.27
C ARG A 799 10.61 -6.63 -9.44
N ILE A 800 9.33 -6.88 -9.33
CA ILE A 800 8.79 -8.09 -8.70
C ILE A 800 7.74 -8.71 -9.61
N GLY A 801 7.62 -10.03 -9.52
CA GLY A 801 6.44 -10.74 -10.01
C GLY A 801 5.51 -11.03 -8.85
N PHE A 802 4.22 -10.81 -9.03
CA PHE A 802 3.24 -11.24 -8.03
C PHE A 802 2.04 -11.90 -8.70
N GLY A 803 1.57 -12.99 -8.10
CA GLY A 803 0.36 -13.69 -8.50
C GLY A 803 -0.33 -14.28 -7.29
N CYS A 804 -1.66 -14.30 -7.32
CA CYS A 804 -2.43 -14.90 -6.24
C CYS A 804 -3.72 -15.53 -6.74
N SER A 805 -4.18 -16.55 -6.03
CA SER A 805 -5.43 -17.25 -6.32
C SER A 805 -6.11 -17.65 -5.02
N HIS A 806 -7.41 -17.37 -4.93
CA HIS A 806 -8.20 -17.66 -3.73
C HIS A 806 -8.66 -19.11 -3.75
N ASP A 807 -8.12 -19.92 -2.84
CA ASP A 807 -8.62 -21.26 -2.53
C ASP A 807 -9.83 -21.11 -1.61
N ILE A 808 -11.03 -21.09 -2.20
CA ILE A 808 -12.28 -20.96 -1.44
C ILE A 808 -12.40 -22.14 -0.48
N GLY A 809 -12.12 -21.88 0.79
CA GLY A 809 -12.03 -22.94 1.78
C GLY A 809 -10.65 -23.14 2.41
N ARG A 810 -9.59 -22.45 1.95
CA ARG A 810 -8.21 -22.62 2.47
C ARG A 810 -7.37 -21.33 2.45
N GLY A 811 -7.95 -20.19 2.08
CA GLY A 811 -7.27 -18.89 2.01
C GLY A 811 -6.62 -18.65 0.65
N TRP A 812 -5.69 -17.71 0.58
CA TRP A 812 -5.03 -17.31 -0.65
C TRP A 812 -3.70 -18.04 -0.85
N ARG A 813 -3.50 -18.58 -2.05
CA ARG A 813 -2.18 -18.99 -2.56
C ARG A 813 -1.54 -17.76 -3.18
N CYS A 814 -0.38 -17.34 -2.68
CA CYS A 814 0.34 -16.15 -3.13
C CYS A 814 1.77 -16.53 -3.53
N VAL A 815 2.23 -15.96 -4.63
CA VAL A 815 3.55 -16.23 -5.20
C VAL A 815 4.21 -14.88 -5.48
N LEU A 816 5.32 -14.61 -4.80
CA LEU A 816 6.05 -13.35 -4.89
C LEU A 816 7.48 -13.60 -5.38
N ASN A 817 7.74 -13.29 -6.65
CA ASN A 817 9.08 -13.35 -7.23
C ASN A 817 9.86 -12.09 -6.86
N VAL A 818 10.86 -12.27 -6.00
CA VAL A 818 11.80 -11.22 -5.53
C VAL A 818 13.22 -11.51 -6.00
N ILE A 819 13.42 -12.44 -6.93
CA ILE A 819 14.76 -12.83 -7.40
C ILE A 819 15.07 -12.28 -8.78
N SER A 820 14.14 -12.46 -9.71
CA SER A 820 14.41 -12.26 -11.14
C SER A 820 14.36 -10.80 -11.58
N GLY A 821 13.89 -9.91 -10.71
CA GLY A 821 13.80 -8.47 -10.98
C GLY A 821 14.91 -7.62 -10.35
N ARG A 822 16.05 -8.24 -10.00
CA ARG A 822 17.26 -7.53 -9.55
C ARG A 822 18.04 -6.95 -10.74
N GLY A 823 18.73 -5.83 -10.54
CA GLY A 823 19.57 -5.19 -11.56
C GLY A 823 20.53 -4.14 -11.00
N ASN A 824 21.37 -3.57 -11.86
CA ASN A 824 22.46 -2.63 -11.52
C ASN A 824 21.99 -1.19 -11.18
N GLY A 825 20.77 -1.01 -10.71
CA GLY A 825 20.11 0.28 -10.45
C GLY A 825 18.86 0.52 -11.33
N PRO A 826 17.84 1.23 -10.84
CA PRO A 826 16.61 1.47 -11.60
C PRO A 826 16.82 2.47 -12.74
N VAL A 827 16.00 2.40 -13.79
CA VAL A 827 15.85 3.52 -14.73
C VAL A 827 14.93 4.54 -14.09
N VAL A 828 15.44 5.75 -13.85
CA VAL A 828 14.70 6.83 -13.20
C VAL A 828 14.04 7.69 -14.26
N VAL A 829 12.71 7.74 -14.26
CA VAL A 829 11.94 8.58 -15.17
C VAL A 829 11.36 9.79 -14.44
N TYR A 830 11.35 10.95 -15.09
CA TYR A 830 10.80 12.17 -14.53
C TYR A 830 10.23 13.08 -15.62
N PRO A 831 9.02 13.64 -15.52
CA PRO A 831 8.01 13.40 -14.48
C PRO A 831 7.68 11.93 -14.30
N GLY A 832 7.41 11.52 -13.07
CA GLY A 832 7.12 10.15 -12.71
C GLY A 832 5.76 9.65 -13.26
N PRO A 833 5.54 8.32 -13.33
CA PRO A 833 4.26 7.76 -13.73
C PRO A 833 3.13 8.26 -12.83
N LYS A 834 2.08 8.82 -13.45
CA LYS A 834 0.89 9.42 -12.82
C LYS A 834 1.20 10.64 -11.94
N GLN A 835 2.37 11.26 -12.07
CA GLN A 835 2.67 12.51 -11.38
C GLN A 835 1.69 13.60 -11.83
N THR A 836 1.23 14.41 -10.88
CA THR A 836 0.33 15.55 -11.13
C THR A 836 1.03 16.85 -10.74
N GLY A 837 0.56 17.98 -11.26
CA GLY A 837 1.17 19.27 -10.92
C GLY A 837 2.51 19.53 -11.62
N VAL A 838 2.80 18.83 -12.71
CA VAL A 838 4.04 19.01 -13.48
C VAL A 838 4.09 20.42 -14.09
N PRO A 839 5.20 21.18 -13.98
CA PRO A 839 5.30 22.49 -14.61
C PRO A 839 5.05 22.42 -16.12
N THR A 840 4.53 23.51 -16.69
CA THR A 840 4.23 23.61 -18.12
C THR A 840 5.42 24.07 -18.94
N VAL A 841 6.29 24.89 -18.33
CA VAL A 841 7.43 25.56 -18.97
C VAL A 841 8.74 25.01 -18.41
N GLY A 842 9.73 24.83 -19.28
CA GLY A 842 11.09 24.39 -18.94
C GLY A 842 12.00 25.55 -18.54
N PHE A 843 13.15 25.22 -17.94
CA PHE A 843 14.10 26.20 -17.38
C PHE A 843 15.39 26.31 -18.20
N GLU A 844 15.51 25.55 -19.29
CA GLU A 844 16.66 25.54 -20.19
C GLU A 844 16.28 26.14 -21.54
N GLY A 845 17.17 26.97 -22.09
CA GLY A 845 17.04 27.47 -23.45
C GLY A 845 17.50 26.42 -24.46
N ILE A 846 16.80 26.33 -25.59
CA ILE A 846 17.10 25.38 -26.66
C ILE A 846 17.09 26.17 -27.97
N ASP A 847 18.19 26.09 -28.73
CA ASP A 847 18.39 26.92 -29.93
C ASP A 847 17.28 26.75 -30.99
N GLU A 848 16.68 25.56 -31.07
CA GLU A 848 15.61 25.24 -32.02
C GLU A 848 14.23 25.80 -31.59
N ALA A 849 14.10 26.30 -30.36
CA ALA A 849 12.85 26.85 -29.86
C ALA A 849 12.73 28.35 -30.17
N LYS A 850 11.59 28.77 -30.71
CA LYS A 850 11.29 30.19 -31.02
C LYS A 850 10.77 30.98 -29.82
N GLY A 851 10.86 30.44 -28.60
CA GLY A 851 10.29 31.01 -27.38
C GLY A 851 10.49 30.09 -26.17
N GLU A 852 9.64 30.23 -25.14
CA GLU A 852 9.64 29.34 -23.98
C GLU A 852 9.45 27.88 -24.39
N VAL A 853 10.25 26.98 -23.84
CA VAL A 853 10.14 25.53 -24.06
C VAL A 853 9.24 24.89 -23.02
N GLY A 854 8.69 23.73 -23.33
CA GLY A 854 7.96 22.94 -22.35
C GLY A 854 8.87 22.31 -21.31
N PHE A 855 8.27 21.86 -20.21
CA PHE A 855 9.02 21.22 -19.13
C PHE A 855 9.69 19.91 -19.60
N LEU A 856 10.97 19.77 -19.26
CA LEU A 856 11.81 18.63 -19.67
C LEU A 856 11.29 17.31 -19.07
N ILE A 857 11.14 16.30 -19.92
CA ILE A 857 10.92 14.90 -19.53
C ILE A 857 12.23 14.12 -19.70
N SER A 858 12.58 13.25 -18.77
CA SER A 858 13.88 12.55 -18.77
C SER A 858 13.77 11.09 -18.35
N ALA A 859 14.66 10.26 -18.88
CA ALA A 859 14.96 8.92 -18.39
C ALA A 859 16.46 8.80 -18.11
N GLN A 860 16.83 8.45 -16.89
CA GLN A 860 18.20 8.25 -16.44
C GLN A 860 18.44 6.76 -16.20
N PHE A 861 19.45 6.21 -16.87
CA PHE A 861 19.82 4.81 -16.80
C PHE A 861 20.93 4.57 -15.78
N PRO A 862 21.19 3.32 -15.36
CA PRO A 862 22.27 3.02 -14.42
C PRO A 862 23.65 3.53 -14.88
N PRO A 863 24.56 3.84 -13.94
CA PRO A 863 25.95 4.18 -14.27
C PRO A 863 26.59 3.10 -15.16
N GLY A 864 27.29 3.52 -16.22
CA GLY A 864 27.93 2.62 -17.18
C GLY A 864 26.98 1.96 -18.20
N ALA A 865 25.69 2.28 -18.19
CA ALA A 865 24.76 1.81 -19.21
C ALA A 865 25.12 2.37 -20.60
N VAL A 866 25.22 1.49 -21.59
CA VAL A 866 25.43 1.86 -23.00
C VAL A 866 24.08 1.95 -23.69
N LEU A 867 23.74 3.16 -24.16
CA LEU A 867 22.47 3.46 -24.83
C LEU A 867 22.65 3.48 -26.35
N ARG A 868 21.76 2.80 -27.07
CA ARG A 868 21.68 2.83 -28.54
C ARG A 868 20.22 2.95 -28.99
N ASN A 869 19.99 3.43 -30.21
CA ASN A 869 18.66 3.50 -30.84
C ASN A 869 17.58 4.16 -29.96
N VAL A 870 17.92 5.28 -29.33
CA VAL A 870 17.01 6.02 -28.45
C VAL A 870 15.92 6.69 -29.28
N GLN A 871 14.66 6.49 -28.88
CA GLN A 871 13.48 7.11 -29.47
C GLN A 871 12.57 7.62 -28.36
N GLY A 872 11.90 8.74 -28.61
CA GLY A 872 10.96 9.37 -27.69
C GLY A 872 9.73 9.88 -28.43
N VAL A 873 8.54 9.67 -27.86
CA VAL A 873 7.28 10.19 -28.39
C VAL A 873 6.45 10.74 -27.24
N LEU A 874 6.05 12.01 -27.36
CA LEU A 874 5.16 12.70 -26.42
C LEU A 874 3.81 12.98 -27.10
N LEU A 875 2.73 12.51 -26.49
CA LEU A 875 1.35 12.68 -26.94
C LEU A 875 0.56 13.52 -25.93
N ASP A 876 -0.29 14.41 -26.42
CA ASP A 876 -1.29 15.09 -25.60
C ASP A 876 -2.49 14.18 -25.25
N GLY A 877 -3.42 14.68 -24.43
CA GLY A 877 -4.63 13.95 -24.03
C GLY A 877 -5.59 13.57 -25.17
N ALA A 878 -5.42 14.15 -26.37
CA ALA A 878 -6.15 13.78 -27.58
C ALA A 878 -5.39 12.76 -28.45
N GLY A 879 -4.18 12.34 -28.03
CA GLY A 879 -3.31 11.43 -28.77
C GLY A 879 -2.52 12.12 -29.88
N LYS A 880 -2.44 13.47 -29.89
CA LYS A 880 -1.66 14.22 -30.89
C LYS A 880 -0.20 14.34 -30.46
N ASN A 881 0.72 14.19 -31.40
CA ASN A 881 2.15 14.41 -31.17
C ASN A 881 2.44 15.85 -30.72
N VAL A 882 3.24 15.97 -29.67
CA VAL A 882 3.91 17.20 -29.25
C VAL A 882 5.31 17.19 -29.88
N GLU A 883 5.71 18.30 -30.50
CA GLU A 883 7.06 18.43 -31.06
C GLU A 883 8.10 18.46 -29.95
N ILE A 884 9.16 17.66 -30.10
CA ILE A 884 10.22 17.51 -29.11
C ILE A 884 11.61 17.58 -29.74
N ARG A 885 12.59 18.03 -28.95
CA ARG A 885 14.03 17.74 -29.16
C ARG A 885 14.45 16.61 -28.22
N LEU A 886 15.14 15.62 -28.77
CA LEU A 886 15.80 14.55 -27.99
C LEU A 886 17.25 14.93 -27.70
N ALA A 887 17.65 14.85 -26.43
CA ALA A 887 19.04 14.88 -25.99
C ALA A 887 19.43 13.52 -25.41
N VAL A 888 20.60 13.01 -25.80
CA VAL A 888 21.08 11.69 -25.40
C VAL A 888 22.52 11.80 -24.96
N ALA A 889 22.84 11.29 -23.77
CA ALA A 889 24.20 11.14 -23.25
C ALA A 889 25.01 12.46 -23.29
N GLU A 890 24.44 13.54 -22.75
CA GLU A 890 25.14 14.83 -22.64
C GLU A 890 26.36 14.73 -21.71
N LYS A 891 27.36 15.61 -21.90
CA LYS A 891 28.64 15.59 -21.17
C LYS A 891 28.49 15.53 -19.64
N LEU A 892 27.47 16.19 -19.09
CA LEU A 892 27.17 16.23 -17.65
C LEU A 892 26.10 15.23 -17.20
N ALA A 893 25.51 14.47 -18.13
CA ALA A 893 24.49 13.45 -17.90
C ALA A 893 24.65 12.27 -18.90
N PRO A 894 25.79 11.55 -18.87
CA PRO A 894 26.18 10.61 -19.93
C PRO A 894 25.29 9.35 -20.03
N ASN A 895 24.52 9.07 -18.99
CA ASN A 895 23.59 7.95 -18.87
C ASN A 895 22.12 8.40 -18.91
N ALA A 896 21.81 9.60 -19.39
CA ALA A 896 20.45 10.11 -19.43
C ALA A 896 19.97 10.44 -20.85
N VAL A 897 18.64 10.42 -20.99
CA VAL A 897 17.90 10.85 -22.17
C VAL A 897 16.95 11.96 -21.72
N GLY A 898 16.97 13.10 -22.42
CA GLY A 898 16.07 14.23 -22.22
C GLY A 898 15.16 14.44 -23.44
N LEU A 899 13.88 14.71 -23.19
CA LEU A 899 12.86 15.05 -24.17
C LEU A 899 12.35 16.45 -23.83
N TYR A 900 12.72 17.41 -24.67
CA TYR A 900 12.35 18.80 -24.51
C TYR A 900 11.20 19.15 -25.44
N PRO A 901 9.98 19.42 -24.93
CA PRO A 901 8.90 19.94 -25.75
C PRO A 901 9.28 21.32 -26.32
N LEU A 902 9.15 21.51 -27.63
CA LEU A 902 9.57 22.76 -28.29
C LEU A 902 8.61 23.94 -28.03
N THR A 903 7.49 23.67 -27.36
CA THR A 903 6.50 24.68 -26.93
C THR A 903 6.04 24.36 -25.50
N PRO A 904 5.52 25.36 -24.76
CA PRO A 904 5.00 25.14 -23.42
C PRO A 904 3.90 24.07 -23.42
N LEU A 905 3.91 23.20 -22.41
CA LEU A 905 2.82 22.25 -22.20
C LEU A 905 1.56 23.02 -21.76
N ARG A 906 0.39 22.46 -22.06
CA ARG A 906 -0.88 23.03 -21.63
C ARG A 906 -1.08 22.76 -20.15
N SER A 907 -1.70 23.69 -19.43
CA SER A 907 -2.08 23.49 -18.03
C SER A 907 -3.23 22.47 -17.90
N GLU A 908 -3.26 21.80 -16.75
CA GLU A 908 -4.27 20.79 -16.39
C GLU A 908 -4.51 19.73 -17.47
N HIS A 909 -3.47 19.35 -18.21
CA HIS A 909 -3.56 18.38 -19.29
C HIS A 909 -2.77 17.12 -18.97
N GLU A 910 -3.36 15.97 -19.31
CA GLU A 910 -2.67 14.69 -19.29
C GLU A 910 -1.84 14.53 -20.56
N TYR A 911 -0.61 14.06 -20.40
CA TYR A 911 0.30 13.69 -21.47
C TYR A 911 0.69 12.23 -21.34
N SER A 912 0.90 11.55 -22.47
CA SER A 912 1.42 10.20 -22.54
C SER A 912 2.79 10.23 -23.22
N ILE A 913 3.78 9.63 -22.59
CA ILE A 913 5.15 9.59 -23.08
C ILE A 913 5.58 8.14 -23.29
N THR A 914 6.32 7.88 -24.37
CA THR A 914 7.03 6.63 -24.61
C THR A 914 8.49 6.90 -24.89
N ILE A 915 9.39 6.26 -24.15
CA ILE A 915 10.82 6.23 -24.46
C ILE A 915 11.23 4.78 -24.75
N ARG A 916 12.02 4.59 -25.80
CA ARG A 916 12.60 3.31 -26.21
C ARG A 916 14.10 3.47 -26.36
N ALA A 917 14.86 2.51 -25.88
CA ALA A 917 16.31 2.45 -26.06
C ALA A 917 16.80 1.00 -26.02
N ILE A 918 17.92 0.72 -26.66
CA ILE A 918 18.69 -0.51 -26.41
C ILE A 918 19.69 -0.19 -25.31
N VAL A 919 19.54 -0.84 -24.16
CA VAL A 919 20.36 -0.67 -22.95
C VAL A 919 21.17 -1.93 -22.74
N ASN A 920 22.50 -1.83 -22.85
CA ASN A 920 23.41 -2.98 -22.70
C ASN A 920 22.99 -4.19 -23.57
N GLY A 921 22.50 -3.93 -24.79
CA GLY A 921 22.08 -4.96 -25.75
C GLY A 921 20.64 -5.47 -25.56
N THR A 922 19.92 -5.06 -24.51
CA THR A 922 18.52 -5.43 -24.27
C THR A 922 17.60 -4.26 -24.59
N GLU A 923 16.47 -4.53 -25.22
CA GLU A 923 15.45 -3.50 -25.44
C GLU A 923 14.81 -3.07 -24.11
N TRP A 924 14.88 -1.77 -23.84
CA TRP A 924 14.12 -1.12 -22.80
C TRP A 924 13.07 -0.21 -23.45
N ARG A 925 11.82 -0.34 -23.00
CA ARG A 925 10.71 0.50 -23.43
C ARG A 925 9.85 0.80 -22.23
N GLN A 926 9.54 2.07 -22.03
CA GLN A 926 8.60 2.48 -21.00
C GLN A 926 7.62 3.50 -21.57
N THR A 927 6.34 3.29 -21.27
CA THR A 927 5.26 4.22 -21.58
C THR A 927 4.58 4.60 -20.27
N TRP A 928 4.40 5.89 -20.00
CA TRP A 928 3.71 6.37 -18.82
C TRP A 928 2.98 7.69 -19.09
N LYS A 929 2.18 8.13 -18.12
CA LYS A 929 1.39 9.36 -18.20
C LYS A 929 1.73 10.31 -17.06
N PHE A 930 1.55 11.61 -17.25
CA PHE A 930 1.63 12.63 -16.21
C PHE A 930 0.64 13.76 -16.49
N THR A 931 0.32 14.57 -15.48
CA THR A 931 -0.61 15.71 -15.59
C THR A 931 0.08 17.01 -15.18
N THR A 932 -0.06 18.05 -15.99
CA THR A 932 0.51 19.37 -15.73
C THR A 932 -0.28 20.17 -14.67
N ARG A 933 0.39 21.13 -14.02
CA ARG A 933 -0.24 22.04 -13.05
C ARG A 933 -1.16 23.06 -13.72
N LYS A 934 -1.95 23.73 -12.88
CA LYS A 934 -2.75 24.90 -13.26
C LYS A 934 -1.89 26.04 -13.78
#